data_AF-A0A1Y4IN92-F1
#
_entry.id   AF-A0A1Y4IN92-F1
#
_cell.length_a   1.000
_cell.length_b   1.000
_cell.length_c   1.000
_cell.angle_alpha   90.00
_cell.angle_beta   90.00
_cell.angle_gamma   90.00
#
_symmetry.space_group_name_H-M   'P 1'
#
loop_
_entity.id
_entity.type
_entity.pdbx_description
1 polymer ?
#
loop_
_entity_poly.entity_id
_entity_poly.type
_entity_poly.pdbx_seq_one_letter_code
_entity_poly.pdbx_strand_id
1 'polypeptide(L)'
;MDKKCTLIAAALMVAGVFSANAQSSTTVPEAQWKAGNYYYLKTGSSVLSLSGEKADSVIVKTLASDATKAAIDSALWQITNAGTTPAGPVYQFKNKKTQAVLSFAASSTAKPVITSGVNQWTFSDAAGGSAIQAYYGNNQILALDVAGTDLSLGSSASSTKFTVEAPSDAMYLSASELGDGFQVFQLTFGGNYQGNIFEGKNLIAKNTAAPATGAIANAKYVTLQIQGDQVFSDGKAKYLGVDTLKNVIAGATGVYGAKFTADSTYDASGLHTLGNADFQKFYFTINLKNDALAMYAAAAPTVNASPMSSVPNVRVVYASVIETKALTVSDLQSGSTQPAQGAAPVITVTKGTPSTIATGTGVYFLKSASKGDKGGQYAVAYDKSAASDKLVTAAGFKPSIYQPKGQWYIKENNGMYSVVDRNTNTTIISNEEIFAVQGMANTYTFGGSTDSITVEYQANVDLKDKFLGTRHFSAEELADNGYVLNLISGTPGVDDLYAFTSDSVLMIKSGDAANAAALRIVVSQDSVQNVTDGLGARALGDTLYHATYMLKERFSNDLVASENGGPLKLSDYTAPLEFVFNTATTGGKYQMATRVGATTQYVFMNVNTANLILSDKVNYFDFVAVEAPEYASIDNSHKRFGTNGKFLTMNPLNFFAEVKNEGQDILKSTYETDNFSLWVQEADTVIAGKPLYFITTSIYTPETTTKAVSPRYYMVSLRDSNETFVSNGATYYRVGFSDKANIVPSLDNNALFAFKTTQDGGYLLENQKELNRTVAAGELKTPYVGVVNNVVVMSNVGVPFTIENAPTPVSNEQLEEVASFTVIAGEASVTVLNAAGKTVTLSNILGQTTASAIASSDNFVMPASKGIVVVSVDGETAQKVVVK
;
A
#
# COMPACT_ATOMS: atom_id res chain seq x y z
N MET A 1 24.74 -21.86 -10.71
CA MET A 1 25.68 -21.44 -11.77
C MET A 1 25.63 -19.94 -11.85
N ASP A 2 26.47 -19.30 -11.05
CA ASP A 2 26.56 -17.84 -10.94
C ASP A 2 27.35 -17.29 -12.12
N LYS A 3 26.71 -16.49 -12.96
CA LYS A 3 27.40 -15.65 -13.94
C LYS A 3 27.27 -14.19 -13.51
N LYS A 4 28.19 -13.76 -12.64
CA LYS A 4 28.48 -12.34 -12.42
C LYS A 4 29.16 -11.83 -13.70
N CYS A 5 28.43 -11.07 -14.51
CA CYS A 5 29.01 -10.31 -15.62
C CYS A 5 29.77 -9.11 -15.06
N THR A 6 31.06 -9.26 -14.82
CA THR A 6 31.99 -8.16 -14.61
C THR A 6 32.46 -7.67 -15.98
N LEU A 7 31.77 -6.67 -16.55
CA LEU A 7 32.25 -5.98 -17.74
C LEU A 7 33.22 -4.87 -17.31
N ILE A 8 34.49 -5.13 -17.54
CA ILE A 8 35.59 -4.16 -17.45
C ILE A 8 35.30 -3.03 -18.43
N ALA A 9 35.16 -1.81 -17.92
CA ALA A 9 35.11 -0.60 -18.75
C ALA A 9 36.44 -0.46 -19.50
N ALA A 10 36.41 -0.56 -20.83
CA ALA A 10 37.55 -0.23 -21.66
C ALA A 10 37.82 1.28 -21.56
N ALA A 11 38.82 1.66 -20.76
CA ALA A 11 39.31 3.03 -20.65
C ALA A 11 39.99 3.43 -21.97
N LEU A 12 39.25 4.06 -22.89
CA LEU A 12 39.84 4.67 -24.07
C LEU A 12 40.42 6.04 -23.67
N MET A 13 41.75 6.13 -23.66
CA MET A 13 42.50 7.32 -23.28
C MET A 13 42.50 8.38 -24.38
N VAL A 14 42.00 9.57 -24.07
CA VAL A 14 42.37 10.83 -24.74
C VAL A 14 42.48 11.90 -23.66
N ALA A 15 43.68 12.44 -23.46
CA ALA A 15 43.87 13.66 -22.68
C ALA A 15 43.17 14.82 -23.43
N GLY A 16 41.94 15.15 -23.02
CA GLY A 16 41.15 16.21 -23.62
C GLY A 16 41.69 17.59 -23.27
N VAL A 17 41.95 18.40 -24.29
CA VAL A 17 42.33 19.81 -24.17
C VAL A 17 41.06 20.62 -23.87
N PHE A 18 41.01 21.32 -22.74
CA PHE A 18 39.92 22.24 -22.41
C PHE A 18 40.22 23.61 -23.03
N SER A 19 39.34 24.10 -23.92
CA SER A 19 39.36 25.48 -24.42
C SER A 19 38.02 26.11 -24.08
N ALA A 20 38.00 27.16 -23.26
CA ALA A 20 36.80 27.90 -22.95
C ALA A 20 36.49 28.86 -24.11
N ASN A 21 35.47 28.55 -24.91
CA ASN A 21 34.88 29.49 -25.85
C ASN A 21 33.36 29.47 -25.71
N ALA A 22 32.75 30.65 -25.89
CA ALA A 22 31.31 30.83 -25.91
C ALA A 22 30.65 29.94 -26.98
N GLN A 23 29.56 29.30 -26.58
CA GLN A 23 28.82 28.27 -27.29
C GLN A 23 28.25 28.81 -28.62
N SER A 24 28.81 28.35 -29.75
CA SER A 24 28.11 28.32 -31.03
C SER A 24 27.76 26.87 -31.31
N SER A 25 26.46 26.55 -31.38
CA SER A 25 25.98 25.21 -31.74
C SER A 25 26.46 24.87 -33.15
N THR A 26 27.48 24.03 -33.25
CA THR A 26 27.96 23.52 -34.53
C THR A 26 27.53 22.07 -34.63
N THR A 27 26.75 21.78 -35.67
CA THR A 27 26.46 20.41 -36.08
C THR A 27 27.77 19.64 -36.22
N VAL A 28 27.84 18.43 -35.68
CA VAL A 28 29.03 17.58 -35.72
C VAL A 28 28.94 16.68 -36.96
N PRO A 29 29.85 16.83 -37.95
CA PRO A 29 29.87 15.99 -39.13
C PRO A 29 30.12 14.51 -38.79
N GLU A 30 29.62 13.60 -39.63
CA GLU A 30 29.69 12.14 -39.43
C GLU A 30 31.11 11.62 -39.29
N ALA A 31 32.08 12.21 -40.01
CA ALA A 31 33.50 11.90 -39.90
C ALA A 31 34.10 12.17 -38.49
N GLN A 32 33.40 12.93 -37.64
CA GLN A 32 33.82 13.28 -36.28
C GLN A 32 33.06 12.50 -35.19
N TRP A 33 32.13 11.62 -35.57
CA TRP A 33 31.46 10.72 -34.62
C TRP A 33 32.47 9.65 -34.19
N LYS A 34 32.73 9.59 -32.88
CA LYS A 34 33.69 8.63 -32.32
C LYS A 34 33.00 7.79 -31.25
N ALA A 35 33.19 6.48 -31.32
CA ALA A 35 32.84 5.59 -30.22
C ALA A 35 33.57 6.06 -28.95
N GLY A 36 32.87 6.01 -27.80
CA GLY A 36 33.32 6.61 -26.55
C GLY A 36 32.86 8.06 -26.32
N ASN A 37 32.43 8.78 -27.36
CA ASN A 37 31.86 10.12 -27.21
C ASN A 37 30.33 10.11 -27.22
N TYR A 38 29.75 11.16 -26.64
CA TYR A 38 28.31 11.37 -26.55
C TYR A 38 27.87 12.68 -27.22
N TYR A 39 26.71 12.62 -27.85
CA TYR A 39 26.15 13.68 -28.67
C TYR A 39 24.65 13.82 -28.44
N TYR A 40 24.10 15.01 -28.72
CA TYR A 40 22.67 15.21 -28.80
C TYR A 40 22.14 14.85 -30.19
N LEU A 41 20.98 14.21 -30.24
CA LEU A 41 20.18 14.06 -31.45
C LEU A 41 19.05 15.10 -31.38
N LYS A 42 19.18 16.20 -32.13
CA LYS A 42 18.29 17.37 -32.04
C LYS A 42 17.33 17.50 -33.20
N THR A 43 16.10 17.91 -32.90
CA THR A 43 15.08 18.30 -33.88
C THR A 43 14.46 19.63 -33.43
N GLY A 44 14.71 20.70 -34.19
CA GLY A 44 14.39 22.07 -33.75
C GLY A 44 15.07 22.42 -32.42
N SER A 45 14.28 22.82 -31.42
CA SER A 45 14.74 23.11 -30.05
C SER A 45 14.78 21.88 -29.13
N SER A 46 14.28 20.73 -29.58
CA SER A 46 14.14 19.52 -28.78
C SER A 46 15.30 18.53 -29.00
N VAL A 47 15.57 17.71 -27.99
CA VAL A 47 16.53 16.59 -28.00
C VAL A 47 15.80 15.27 -27.82
N LEU A 48 16.26 14.22 -28.50
CA LEU A 48 15.84 12.84 -28.23
C LEU A 48 16.39 12.37 -26.87
N SER A 49 15.53 11.85 -26.00
CA SER A 49 15.88 11.49 -24.62
C SER A 49 15.12 10.25 -24.16
N LEU A 50 15.64 9.58 -23.15
CA LEU A 50 14.82 8.70 -22.30
C LEU A 50 14.06 9.51 -21.26
N SER A 51 12.87 9.04 -20.88
CA SER A 51 12.07 9.66 -19.82
C SER A 51 12.70 9.39 -18.45
N GLY A 52 12.70 10.41 -17.58
CA GLY A 52 13.12 10.26 -16.19
C GLY A 52 12.10 9.52 -15.31
N GLU A 53 10.83 9.48 -15.73
CA GLU A 53 9.74 8.81 -14.99
C GLU A 53 9.59 7.34 -15.39
N LYS A 54 9.79 7.05 -16.67
CA LYS A 54 9.74 5.70 -17.26
C LYS A 54 11.01 5.48 -18.06
N ALA A 55 11.99 4.81 -17.46
CA ALA A 55 13.35 4.71 -18.00
C ALA A 55 13.43 4.01 -19.39
N ASP A 56 12.39 3.29 -19.78
CA ASP A 56 12.22 2.62 -21.08
C ASP A 56 11.48 3.47 -22.12
N SER A 57 10.79 4.54 -21.73
CA SER A 57 10.11 5.42 -22.68
C SER A 57 11.09 6.37 -23.36
N VAL A 58 11.06 6.41 -24.69
CA VAL A 58 11.79 7.39 -25.51
C VAL A 58 10.87 8.58 -25.77
N ILE A 59 11.39 9.78 -25.57
CA ILE A 59 10.66 11.05 -25.71
C ILE A 59 11.53 12.07 -26.44
N VAL A 60 10.92 13.19 -26.83
CA VAL A 60 11.66 14.41 -27.15
C VAL A 60 11.35 15.47 -26.09
N LYS A 61 12.35 16.26 -25.70
CA LYS A 61 12.19 17.31 -24.70
C LYS A 61 13.10 18.49 -24.99
N THR A 62 12.77 19.66 -24.47
CA THR A 62 13.71 20.78 -24.38
C THR A 62 14.53 20.65 -23.09
N LEU A 63 15.81 21.02 -23.13
CA LEU A 63 16.66 21.08 -21.93
C LEU A 63 16.64 22.50 -21.38
N ALA A 64 16.29 22.64 -20.09
CA ALA A 64 16.39 23.91 -19.39
C ALA A 64 17.86 24.33 -19.24
N SER A 65 18.12 25.63 -19.12
CA SER A 65 19.48 26.17 -18.95
C SER A 65 20.19 25.69 -17.69
N ASP A 66 19.42 25.28 -16.68
CA ASP A 66 19.84 24.78 -15.38
C ASP A 66 19.61 23.26 -15.23
N ALA A 67 19.43 22.54 -16.35
CA ALA A 67 19.21 21.09 -16.34
C ALA A 67 20.31 20.35 -15.56
N THR A 68 19.89 19.39 -14.73
CA THR A 68 20.80 18.54 -13.96
C THR A 68 21.63 17.62 -14.87
N LYS A 69 22.79 17.18 -14.39
CA LYS A 69 23.61 16.19 -15.12
C LYS A 69 22.81 14.97 -15.57
N ALA A 70 21.96 14.41 -14.71
CA ALA A 70 21.14 13.24 -15.06
C ALA A 70 20.13 13.53 -16.18
N ALA A 71 19.50 14.72 -16.17
CA ALA A 71 18.59 15.13 -17.23
C ALA A 71 19.29 15.33 -18.57
N ILE A 72 20.55 15.77 -18.55
CA ILE A 72 21.39 15.89 -19.74
C ILE A 72 21.87 14.52 -20.22
N ASP A 73 22.40 13.68 -19.33
CA ASP A 73 22.91 12.35 -19.69
C ASP A 73 21.80 11.45 -20.27
N SER A 74 20.54 11.62 -19.84
CA SER A 74 19.40 10.92 -20.45
C SER A 74 19.08 11.35 -21.88
N ALA A 75 19.56 12.51 -22.32
CA ALA A 75 19.41 13.04 -23.68
C ALA A 75 20.66 12.86 -24.55
N LEU A 76 21.74 12.31 -23.99
CA LEU A 76 23.00 12.08 -24.68
C LEU A 76 23.10 10.65 -25.19
N TRP A 77 23.59 10.52 -26.43
CA TRP A 77 23.69 9.25 -27.14
C TRP A 77 25.09 9.06 -27.70
N GLN A 78 25.63 7.85 -27.50
CA GLN A 78 26.79 7.39 -28.22
C GLN A 78 26.34 6.83 -29.57
N ILE A 79 27.00 7.28 -30.64
CA ILE A 79 26.72 6.88 -32.01
C ILE A 79 27.82 5.91 -32.47
N THR A 80 27.45 4.69 -32.84
CA THR A 80 28.39 3.66 -33.32
C THR A 80 27.95 3.15 -34.69
N ASN A 81 28.89 3.09 -35.64
CA ASN A 81 28.62 2.50 -36.96
C ASN A 81 28.36 0.99 -36.79
N ALA A 82 27.20 0.54 -37.25
CA ALA A 82 26.71 -0.83 -37.12
C ALA A 82 26.73 -1.61 -38.45
N GLY A 83 27.32 -1.04 -39.50
CA GLY A 83 27.46 -1.64 -40.83
C GLY A 83 26.82 -0.79 -41.94
N THR A 84 26.65 -1.41 -43.11
CA THR A 84 26.03 -0.81 -44.29
C THR A 84 24.91 -1.69 -44.81
N THR A 85 23.84 -1.05 -45.27
CA THR A 85 22.70 -1.69 -45.95
C THR A 85 22.59 -1.16 -47.38
N PRO A 86 21.77 -1.76 -48.26
CA PRO A 86 21.50 -1.19 -49.59
C PRO A 86 20.96 0.26 -49.55
N ALA A 87 20.38 0.69 -48.42
CA ALA A 87 19.87 2.04 -48.21
C ALA A 87 20.90 3.03 -47.64
N GLY A 88 22.13 2.58 -47.31
CA GLY A 88 23.19 3.41 -46.74
C GLY A 88 23.78 2.87 -45.42
N PRO A 89 24.66 3.63 -44.76
CA PRO A 89 25.23 3.27 -43.46
C PRO A 89 24.13 3.19 -42.40
N VAL A 90 24.30 2.27 -41.45
CA VAL A 90 23.41 2.12 -40.30
C VAL A 90 24.16 2.31 -38.99
N TYR A 91 23.47 2.90 -38.03
CA TYR A 91 24.03 3.32 -36.75
C TYR A 91 23.25 2.74 -35.58
N GLN A 92 23.97 2.49 -34.49
CA GLN A 92 23.39 2.23 -33.17
C GLN A 92 23.55 3.47 -32.30
N PHE A 93 22.46 3.80 -31.60
CA PHE A 93 22.43 4.88 -30.61
C PHE A 93 22.33 4.27 -29.22
N LYS A 94 23.34 4.47 -28.38
CA LYS A 94 23.35 3.98 -27.00
C LYS A 94 23.21 5.14 -26.03
N ASN A 95 22.18 5.13 -25.18
CA ASN A 95 21.92 6.19 -24.22
C ASN A 95 23.02 6.24 -23.15
N LYS A 96 23.48 7.45 -22.80
CA LYS A 96 24.55 7.63 -21.82
C LYS A 96 24.11 7.25 -20.40
N LYS A 97 22.92 7.68 -19.95
CA LYS A 97 22.47 7.44 -18.57
C LYS A 97 22.11 5.98 -18.31
N THR A 98 21.33 5.36 -19.19
CA THR A 98 20.80 4.00 -18.96
C THR A 98 21.63 2.91 -19.62
N GLN A 99 22.53 3.28 -20.53
CA GLN A 99 23.27 2.35 -21.40
C GLN A 99 22.36 1.53 -22.34
N ALA A 100 21.07 1.85 -22.42
CA ALA A 100 20.12 1.21 -23.32
C ALA A 100 20.39 1.60 -24.78
N VAL A 101 20.30 0.64 -25.69
CA VAL A 101 20.33 0.90 -27.13
C VAL A 101 18.95 1.36 -27.56
N LEU A 102 18.87 2.37 -28.43
CA LEU A 102 17.63 2.83 -29.04
C LEU A 102 17.06 1.71 -29.92
N SER A 103 16.09 0.97 -29.39
CA SER A 103 15.48 -0.16 -30.06
C SER A 103 13.98 -0.26 -29.83
N PHE A 104 13.24 -0.64 -30.87
CA PHE A 104 11.78 -0.76 -30.81
C PHE A 104 11.30 -2.06 -31.45
N ALA A 105 10.06 -2.44 -31.16
CA ALA A 105 9.43 -3.60 -31.76
C ALA A 105 9.39 -3.46 -33.29
N ALA A 106 9.65 -4.56 -34.01
CA ALA A 106 9.52 -4.63 -35.47
C ALA A 106 8.04 -4.75 -35.89
N SER A 107 7.28 -3.66 -35.74
CA SER A 107 5.83 -3.63 -35.99
C SER A 107 5.39 -2.24 -36.48
N SER A 108 4.34 -2.20 -37.30
CA SER A 108 3.71 -0.95 -37.74
C SER A 108 2.93 -0.24 -36.64
N THR A 109 2.67 -0.91 -35.52
CA THR A 109 2.01 -0.37 -34.32
C THR A 109 2.98 -0.17 -33.16
N ALA A 110 4.29 -0.16 -33.44
CA ALA A 110 5.31 0.02 -32.42
C ALA A 110 5.13 1.35 -31.68
N LYS A 111 5.36 1.31 -30.37
CA LYS A 111 5.37 2.47 -29.49
C LYS A 111 6.82 2.88 -29.20
N PRO A 112 7.09 4.16 -28.86
CA PRO A 112 8.43 4.64 -28.53
C PRO A 112 8.87 4.18 -27.13
N VAL A 113 8.91 2.87 -26.92
CA VAL A 113 9.33 2.21 -25.68
C VAL A 113 10.42 1.20 -26.02
N ILE A 114 11.54 1.28 -25.31
CA ILE A 114 12.71 0.43 -25.54
C ILE A 114 12.33 -1.03 -25.35
N THR A 115 12.51 -1.82 -26.40
CA THR A 115 12.26 -3.27 -26.39
C THR A 115 13.13 -3.99 -27.42
N SER A 116 13.13 -5.33 -27.40
CA SER A 116 13.83 -6.12 -28.42
C SER A 116 13.21 -5.92 -29.80
N GLY A 117 14.04 -5.70 -30.81
CA GLY A 117 13.60 -5.54 -32.19
C GLY A 117 14.59 -4.75 -33.03
N VAL A 118 14.09 -3.78 -33.79
CA VAL A 118 14.88 -2.91 -34.66
C VAL A 118 15.79 -2.03 -33.82
N ASN A 119 17.10 -2.15 -34.01
CA ASN A 119 18.11 -1.44 -33.23
C ASN A 119 19.22 -0.80 -34.09
N GLN A 120 19.14 -0.92 -35.42
CA GLN A 120 20.06 -0.34 -36.39
C GLN A 120 19.29 0.64 -37.27
N TRP A 121 19.79 1.87 -37.36
CA TRP A 121 19.08 2.99 -37.95
C TRP A 121 19.87 3.58 -39.11
N THR A 122 19.27 3.70 -40.28
CA THR A 122 19.82 4.50 -41.38
C THR A 122 19.78 5.97 -40.97
N PHE A 123 20.94 6.62 -41.01
CA PHE A 123 21.12 8.02 -40.65
C PHE A 123 22.38 8.53 -41.35
N SER A 124 22.38 9.76 -41.87
CA SER A 124 23.46 10.30 -42.71
C SER A 124 23.81 11.74 -42.36
N ASP A 125 25.02 12.17 -42.70
CA ASP A 125 25.45 13.57 -42.65
C ASP A 125 24.83 14.40 -43.79
N ALA A 126 23.60 14.87 -43.59
CA ALA A 126 22.95 15.81 -44.50
C ALA A 126 22.88 17.20 -43.88
N ALA A 127 23.17 18.23 -44.68
CA ALA A 127 22.99 19.62 -44.27
C ALA A 127 21.53 19.87 -43.84
N GLY A 128 21.33 20.29 -42.58
CA GLY A 128 20.01 20.47 -41.98
C GLY A 128 19.40 19.21 -41.34
N GLY A 129 20.16 18.12 -41.21
CA GLY A 129 19.77 16.89 -40.53
C GLY A 129 19.13 15.84 -41.43
N SER A 130 19.02 14.61 -40.90
CA SER A 130 18.48 13.44 -41.59
C SER A 130 17.38 12.76 -40.78
N ALA A 131 16.49 12.02 -41.44
CA ALA A 131 15.53 11.18 -40.73
C ALA A 131 16.26 10.00 -40.05
N ILE A 132 15.83 9.64 -38.85
CA ILE A 132 16.26 8.40 -38.18
C ILE A 132 15.20 7.35 -38.50
N GLN A 133 15.57 6.38 -39.33
CA GLN A 133 14.64 5.34 -39.79
C GLN A 133 15.34 4.00 -39.97
N ALA A 134 14.58 2.93 -40.06
CA ALA A 134 15.08 1.58 -40.19
C ALA A 134 14.07 0.73 -40.99
N TYR A 135 14.56 -0.37 -41.55
CA TYR A 135 13.74 -1.31 -42.31
C TYR A 135 13.56 -2.61 -41.53
N TYR A 136 12.35 -3.14 -41.52
CA TYR A 136 12.02 -4.46 -40.97
C TYR A 136 11.07 -5.15 -41.94
N GLY A 137 11.27 -6.45 -42.24
CA GLY A 137 10.35 -7.33 -43.02
C GLY A 137 9.68 -6.76 -44.30
N ASN A 138 9.77 -7.43 -45.45
CA ASN A 138 9.03 -7.01 -46.68
C ASN A 138 9.14 -5.51 -47.03
N ASN A 139 10.33 -4.90 -46.84
CA ASN A 139 10.59 -3.48 -47.08
C ASN A 139 9.75 -2.48 -46.25
N GLN A 140 9.17 -2.89 -45.12
CA GLN A 140 8.47 -1.95 -44.24
C GLN A 140 9.47 -1.03 -43.51
N ILE A 141 9.05 0.21 -43.28
CA ILE A 141 9.86 1.25 -42.63
C ILE A 141 9.34 1.49 -41.22
N LEU A 142 10.26 1.73 -40.30
CA LEU A 142 10.01 2.32 -39.00
C LEU A 142 10.83 3.61 -38.90
N ALA A 143 10.19 4.76 -38.72
CA ALA A 143 10.87 6.05 -38.64
C ALA A 143 10.45 6.85 -37.40
N LEU A 144 11.37 7.59 -36.81
CA LEU A 144 11.05 8.51 -35.72
C LEU A 144 10.33 9.74 -36.30
N ASP A 145 9.16 10.05 -35.78
CA ASP A 145 8.38 11.22 -36.18
C ASP A 145 7.98 12.05 -34.97
N VAL A 146 8.13 13.36 -35.08
CA VAL A 146 7.92 14.32 -33.98
C VAL A 146 6.89 15.36 -34.40
N ALA A 147 5.79 15.39 -33.66
CA ALA A 147 4.75 16.40 -33.81
C ALA A 147 4.64 17.19 -32.50
N GLY A 148 5.08 18.45 -32.51
CA GLY A 148 5.19 19.26 -31.29
C GLY A 148 6.19 18.66 -30.30
N THR A 149 5.70 18.18 -29.15
CA THR A 149 6.51 17.50 -28.11
C THR A 149 6.36 15.98 -28.12
N ASP A 150 5.49 15.44 -28.97
CA ASP A 150 5.18 14.02 -28.98
C ASP A 150 6.09 13.28 -29.96
N LEU A 151 6.74 12.23 -29.46
CA LEU A 151 7.49 11.29 -30.28
C LEU A 151 6.58 10.11 -30.65
N SER A 152 6.57 9.75 -31.92
CA SER A 152 5.88 8.57 -32.44
C SER A 152 6.77 7.79 -33.40
N LEU A 153 6.36 6.57 -33.73
CA LEU A 153 7.02 5.74 -34.72
C LEU A 153 6.10 5.59 -35.94
N GLY A 154 6.52 6.18 -37.06
CA GLY A 154 5.80 6.13 -38.33
C GLY A 154 6.17 4.89 -39.16
N SER A 155 5.22 4.39 -39.95
CA SER A 155 5.41 3.28 -40.89
C SER A 155 5.83 3.72 -42.30
N SER A 156 6.24 4.98 -42.45
CA SER A 156 6.66 5.62 -43.70
C SER A 156 7.91 6.49 -43.45
N ALA A 157 8.57 6.92 -44.53
CA ALA A 157 9.69 7.86 -44.40
C ALA A 157 9.25 9.12 -43.65
N SER A 158 9.98 9.46 -42.58
CA SER A 158 9.66 10.61 -41.72
C SER A 158 10.15 11.91 -42.33
N SER A 159 9.37 12.98 -42.17
CA SER A 159 9.81 14.35 -42.50
C SER A 159 10.63 14.99 -41.37
N THR A 160 10.60 14.40 -40.18
CA THR A 160 11.35 14.88 -39.01
C THR A 160 12.84 14.65 -39.23
N LYS A 161 13.62 15.73 -39.17
CA LYS A 161 15.07 15.71 -39.33
C LYS A 161 15.78 15.87 -38.00
N PHE A 162 16.77 15.01 -37.77
CA PHE A 162 17.65 15.10 -36.62
C PHE A 162 19.04 15.56 -37.03
N THR A 163 19.64 16.46 -36.25
CA THR A 163 21.04 16.86 -36.32
C THR A 163 21.82 16.26 -35.16
N VAL A 164 23.12 16.03 -35.36
CA VAL A 164 24.05 15.66 -34.29
C VAL A 164 24.75 16.90 -33.78
N GLU A 165 24.63 17.19 -32.49
CA GLU A 165 25.29 18.33 -31.85
C GLU A 165 26.18 17.88 -30.68
N ALA A 166 27.31 18.55 -30.51
CA ALA A 166 28.18 18.33 -29.36
C ALA A 166 27.56 18.96 -28.10
N PRO A 167 27.65 18.29 -26.93
CA PRO A 167 27.33 18.93 -25.66
C PRO A 167 28.40 19.95 -25.26
N SER A 168 28.12 20.72 -24.20
CA SER A 168 29.10 21.64 -23.60
C SER A 168 30.38 20.91 -23.19
N ASP A 169 31.52 21.56 -23.43
CA ASP A 169 32.85 21.04 -23.09
C ASP A 169 33.14 21.04 -21.59
N ALA A 170 32.34 21.73 -20.78
CA ALA A 170 32.43 21.71 -19.33
C ALA A 170 31.07 21.93 -18.65
N MET A 171 30.81 21.12 -17.63
CA MET A 171 29.72 21.29 -16.67
C MET A 171 30.29 21.28 -15.25
N TYR A 172 29.86 22.24 -14.41
CA TYR A 172 30.21 22.28 -12.99
C TYR A 172 29.29 21.35 -12.17
N LEU A 173 29.88 20.48 -11.37
CA LEU A 173 29.16 19.46 -10.61
C LEU A 173 28.87 19.92 -9.18
N SER A 174 27.62 19.77 -8.75
CA SER A 174 27.22 19.89 -7.35
C SER A 174 27.67 18.67 -6.53
N ALA A 175 27.53 18.76 -5.21
CA ALA A 175 27.74 17.63 -4.31
C ALA A 175 26.94 16.39 -4.70
N SER A 176 25.65 16.53 -5.04
CA SER A 176 24.81 15.39 -5.44
C SER A 176 25.14 14.89 -6.85
N GLU A 177 25.60 15.76 -7.76
CA GLU A 177 25.99 15.34 -9.11
C GLU A 177 27.29 14.53 -9.13
N LEU A 178 28.16 14.69 -8.12
CA LEU A 178 29.36 13.88 -7.95
C LEU A 178 29.03 12.42 -7.61
N GLY A 179 28.05 12.17 -6.73
CA GLY A 179 27.65 10.81 -6.34
C GLY A 179 26.52 10.19 -7.15
N ASP A 180 26.18 10.74 -8.32
CA ASP A 180 25.04 10.29 -9.14
C ASP A 180 23.67 10.38 -8.41
N GLY A 181 23.42 11.54 -7.79
CA GLY A 181 22.25 11.80 -6.94
C GLY A 181 22.54 11.64 -5.45
N PHE A 182 23.72 11.12 -5.10
CA PHE A 182 24.19 10.90 -3.74
C PHE A 182 25.23 11.96 -3.33
N GLN A 183 25.26 12.35 -2.04
CA GLN A 183 26.36 13.15 -1.46
C GLN A 183 27.58 12.27 -1.16
N VAL A 184 27.40 10.96 -1.05
CA VAL A 184 28.50 9.99 -0.87
C VAL A 184 29.02 9.47 -2.21
N PHE A 185 30.31 9.60 -2.45
CA PHE A 185 30.97 9.20 -3.70
C PHE A 185 32.40 8.71 -3.47
N GLN A 186 33.00 8.08 -4.47
CA GLN A 186 34.42 7.72 -4.46
C GLN A 186 35.16 8.41 -5.60
N LEU A 187 36.36 8.90 -5.31
CA LEU A 187 37.30 9.38 -6.32
C LEU A 187 38.36 8.31 -6.56
N THR A 188 38.55 7.95 -7.82
CA THR A 188 39.67 7.12 -8.25
C THR A 188 40.53 7.92 -9.22
N PHE A 189 41.85 7.85 -9.01
CA PHE A 189 42.82 8.46 -9.89
C PHE A 189 43.51 7.33 -10.68
N GLY A 190 43.67 7.48 -12.00
CA GLY A 190 44.13 6.43 -12.93
C GLY A 190 45.60 6.00 -12.80
N GLY A 191 46.19 6.09 -11.61
CA GLY A 191 47.55 5.66 -11.27
C GLY A 191 47.75 5.58 -9.77
N ASN A 192 48.87 5.01 -9.34
CA ASN A 192 49.23 4.92 -7.92
C ASN A 192 49.93 6.21 -7.49
N TYR A 193 49.36 6.92 -6.50
CA TYR A 193 49.90 8.17 -6.00
C TYR A 193 50.27 8.03 -4.53
N GLN A 194 51.53 8.32 -4.20
CA GLN A 194 52.04 8.27 -2.84
C GLN A 194 51.27 9.26 -1.95
N GLY A 195 50.77 8.77 -0.80
CA GLY A 195 50.04 9.59 0.17
C GLY A 195 48.69 10.09 -0.34
N ASN A 196 48.07 9.41 -1.30
CA ASN A 196 46.75 9.77 -1.82
C ASN A 196 45.67 9.62 -0.74
N ILE A 197 45.22 10.76 -0.19
CA ILE A 197 44.22 10.77 0.88
C ILE A 197 42.79 10.44 0.40
N PHE A 198 42.56 10.37 -0.91
CA PHE A 198 41.27 10.06 -1.51
C PHE A 198 41.08 8.56 -1.81
N GLU A 199 42.17 7.79 -1.89
CA GLU A 199 42.16 6.43 -2.43
C GLU A 199 41.36 5.46 -1.57
N GLY A 200 40.40 4.76 -2.21
CA GLY A 200 39.55 3.77 -1.56
C GLY A 200 38.63 4.33 -0.49
N LYS A 201 38.42 5.65 -0.45
CA LYS A 201 37.57 6.32 0.56
C LYS A 201 36.20 6.67 -0.02
N ASN A 202 35.15 6.39 0.75
CA ASN A 202 33.88 7.07 0.57
C ASN A 202 34.01 8.50 1.08
N LEU A 203 33.77 9.46 0.20
CA LEU A 203 33.83 10.89 0.46
C LEU A 203 32.40 11.43 0.54
N ILE A 204 32.17 12.33 1.49
CA ILE A 204 30.93 13.09 1.62
C ILE A 204 31.20 14.48 1.04
N ALA A 205 30.47 14.85 -0.01
CA ALA A 205 30.46 16.22 -0.52
C ALA A 205 29.30 17.01 0.06
N LYS A 206 29.55 18.27 0.43
CA LYS A 206 28.50 19.23 0.77
C LYS A 206 28.70 20.52 -0.01
N ASN A 207 27.64 21.00 -0.66
CA ASN A 207 27.68 22.31 -1.33
C ASN A 207 28.02 23.41 -0.32
N THR A 208 28.89 24.33 -0.71
CA THR A 208 29.35 25.43 0.13
C THR A 208 29.38 26.74 -0.65
N ALA A 209 29.45 27.85 0.07
CA ALA A 209 29.59 29.17 -0.55
C ALA A 209 30.92 29.28 -1.32
N ALA A 210 30.91 30.12 -2.36
CA ALA A 210 32.09 30.46 -3.13
C ALA A 210 33.25 30.95 -2.23
N PRO A 211 34.52 30.82 -2.68
CA PRO A 211 35.65 31.40 -1.96
C PRO A 211 35.52 32.92 -1.88
N ALA A 212 36.15 33.52 -0.87
CA ALA A 212 36.07 34.97 -0.66
C ALA A 212 36.72 35.76 -1.80
N THR A 213 37.71 35.15 -2.49
CA THR A 213 38.43 35.74 -3.61
C THR A 213 38.57 34.73 -4.75
N GLY A 214 38.61 35.23 -5.99
CA GLY A 214 38.84 34.39 -7.18
C GLY A 214 37.74 33.37 -7.48
N ALA A 215 36.50 33.63 -7.05
CA ALA A 215 35.35 32.80 -7.38
C ALA A 215 35.14 32.71 -8.90
N ILE A 216 34.89 31.51 -9.40
CA ILE A 216 34.59 31.26 -10.81
C ILE A 216 33.08 31.28 -11.02
N ALA A 217 32.63 32.01 -12.04
CA ALA A 217 31.22 32.08 -12.38
C ALA A 217 30.63 30.68 -12.63
N ASN A 218 29.46 30.41 -12.05
CA ASN A 218 28.73 29.14 -12.13
C ASN A 218 29.42 27.92 -11.50
N ALA A 219 30.60 28.07 -10.91
CA ALA A 219 31.26 26.98 -10.20
C ALA A 219 30.47 26.59 -8.94
N LYS A 220 30.24 25.29 -8.78
CA LYS A 220 29.56 24.72 -7.63
C LYS A 220 30.62 24.21 -6.65
N TYR A 221 30.90 25.00 -5.62
CA TYR A 221 31.93 24.66 -4.63
C TYR A 221 31.39 23.64 -3.62
N VAL A 222 32.26 22.71 -3.23
CA VAL A 222 31.98 21.68 -2.23
C VAL A 222 33.10 21.60 -1.20
N THR A 223 32.75 21.24 0.03
CA THR A 223 33.70 20.69 0.99
C THR A 223 33.65 19.16 0.94
N LEU A 224 34.77 18.51 1.26
CA LEU A 224 34.90 17.06 1.25
C LEU A 224 35.29 16.53 2.63
N GLN A 225 34.67 15.45 3.07
CA GLN A 225 35.01 14.73 4.30
C GLN A 225 35.09 13.23 4.02
N ILE A 226 35.82 12.48 4.84
CA ILE A 226 35.84 11.01 4.75
C ILE A 226 34.67 10.46 5.56
N GLN A 227 33.85 9.61 4.96
CA GLN A 227 32.74 8.94 5.64
C GLN A 227 33.28 8.09 6.79
N GLY A 228 32.78 8.32 8.01
CA GLY A 228 33.25 7.67 9.23
C GLY A 228 34.43 8.37 9.93
N ASP A 229 34.92 9.49 9.40
CA ASP A 229 36.01 10.32 9.98
C ASP A 229 35.71 11.82 9.75
N GLN A 230 34.46 12.23 9.96
CA GLN A 230 34.02 13.61 9.70
C GLN A 230 34.39 14.61 10.80
N VAL A 231 34.74 14.16 12.01
CA VAL A 231 35.03 15.04 13.15
C VAL A 231 36.27 14.58 13.90
N PHE A 232 37.01 15.52 14.47
CA PHE A 232 38.05 15.24 15.45
C PHE A 232 37.44 14.86 16.81
N SER A 233 38.28 14.34 17.70
CA SER A 233 37.89 13.97 19.07
C SER A 233 37.36 15.15 19.90
N ASP A 234 37.72 16.39 19.56
CA ASP A 234 37.23 17.62 20.18
C ASP A 234 35.90 18.11 19.59
N GLY A 235 35.34 17.38 18.61
CA GLY A 235 34.07 17.68 17.95
C GLY A 235 34.17 18.65 16.76
N LYS A 236 35.36 19.16 16.41
CA LYS A 236 35.53 20.01 15.24
C LYS A 236 35.40 19.21 13.95
N ALA A 237 34.74 19.79 12.95
CA ALA A 237 34.65 19.20 11.63
C ALA A 237 36.04 19.02 11.00
N LYS A 238 36.23 17.90 10.33
CA LYS A 238 37.47 17.49 9.66
C LYS A 238 37.23 17.48 8.16
N TYR A 239 37.85 18.40 7.43
CA TYR A 239 37.71 18.58 5.98
C TYR A 239 38.99 18.24 5.26
N LEU A 240 38.87 17.66 4.07
CA LEU A 240 39.99 17.53 3.14
C LEU A 240 40.33 18.90 2.56
N GLY A 241 41.62 19.18 2.38
CA GLY A 241 42.09 20.45 1.85
C GLY A 241 43.55 20.42 1.43
N VAL A 242 44.02 21.54 0.88
CA VAL A 242 45.43 21.77 0.56
C VAL A 242 46.16 22.31 1.78
N ASP A 243 47.29 21.69 2.12
CA ASP A 243 48.14 22.03 3.25
C ASP A 243 49.16 23.11 2.89
N THR A 244 49.57 23.88 3.89
CA THR A 244 50.73 24.78 3.85
C THR A 244 52.07 24.02 3.81
N LEU A 245 52.08 22.72 4.12
CA LEU A 245 53.23 21.83 3.94
C LEU A 245 53.35 21.33 2.50
N LYS A 246 54.60 21.07 2.07
CA LYS A 246 54.92 20.63 0.70
C LYS A 246 55.71 19.33 0.60
N ASN A 247 55.60 18.70 -0.56
CA ASN A 247 56.58 17.77 -1.08
C ASN A 247 57.69 18.55 -1.79
N VAL A 248 58.95 18.19 -1.56
CA VAL A 248 60.09 18.82 -2.23
C VAL A 248 60.17 18.26 -3.66
N ILE A 249 59.92 19.12 -4.65
CA ILE A 249 59.98 18.78 -6.08
C ILE A 249 60.96 19.74 -6.75
N ALA A 250 61.92 19.20 -7.51
CA ALA A 250 62.91 20.01 -8.20
C ALA A 250 62.25 20.97 -9.21
N GLY A 251 62.62 22.26 -9.15
CA GLY A 251 62.07 23.30 -10.02
C GLY A 251 60.61 23.67 -9.73
N ALA A 252 60.05 23.26 -8.60
CA ALA A 252 58.70 23.67 -8.21
C ALA A 252 58.62 25.16 -7.86
N THR A 253 57.59 25.83 -8.37
CA THR A 253 57.31 27.24 -8.14
C THR A 253 55.86 27.41 -7.67
N GLY A 254 55.52 28.58 -7.11
CA GLY A 254 54.16 28.90 -6.70
C GLY A 254 53.57 27.87 -5.74
N VAL A 255 52.36 27.38 -6.07
CA VAL A 255 51.63 26.39 -5.28
C VAL A 255 52.08 24.94 -5.50
N TYR A 256 52.90 24.69 -6.53
CA TYR A 256 53.24 23.34 -6.96
C TYR A 256 54.05 22.57 -5.91
N GLY A 257 53.57 21.39 -5.51
CA GLY A 257 54.15 20.60 -4.43
C GLY A 257 53.40 20.70 -3.10
N ALA A 258 52.39 21.57 -2.95
CA ALA A 258 51.53 21.56 -1.77
C ALA A 258 50.85 20.20 -1.58
N LYS A 259 50.72 19.77 -0.32
CA LYS A 259 50.16 18.47 0.06
C LYS A 259 48.64 18.55 0.22
N PHE A 260 47.98 17.40 0.16
CA PHE A 260 46.60 17.28 0.62
C PHE A 260 46.59 16.71 2.04
N THR A 261 45.72 17.24 2.90
CA THR A 261 45.54 16.78 4.28
C THR A 261 44.06 16.83 4.70
N ALA A 262 43.74 16.17 5.81
CA ALA A 262 42.46 16.29 6.49
C ALA A 262 42.65 17.11 7.77
N ASP A 263 42.01 18.27 7.87
CA ASP A 263 42.23 19.22 8.96
C ASP A 263 40.94 19.95 9.36
N SER A 264 40.97 20.60 10.51
CA SER A 264 39.94 21.53 10.95
C SER A 264 40.10 22.89 10.24
N THR A 265 39.04 23.68 10.19
CA THR A 265 39.11 25.04 9.65
C THR A 265 39.71 26.00 10.67
N TYR A 266 40.66 26.83 10.25
CA TYR A 266 41.29 27.86 11.09
C TYR A 266 41.58 29.16 10.32
N ASP A 267 41.64 30.25 11.06
CA ASP A 267 41.97 31.58 10.55
C ASP A 267 43.48 31.86 10.61
N ALA A 268 43.93 32.84 9.83
CA ALA A 268 45.29 33.35 9.93
C ALA A 268 45.54 33.96 11.33
N SER A 269 46.66 33.61 11.94
CA SER A 269 47.02 34.00 13.30
C SER A 269 48.53 33.99 13.49
N GLY A 270 49.02 34.22 14.71
CA GLY A 270 50.44 34.06 15.03
C GLY A 270 50.96 32.63 14.82
N LEU A 271 50.07 31.61 14.88
CA LEU A 271 50.43 30.20 14.67
C LEU A 271 50.33 29.79 13.20
N HIS A 272 49.37 30.35 12.46
CA HIS A 272 49.12 30.03 11.05
C HIS A 272 49.25 31.27 10.18
N THR A 273 50.24 31.31 9.29
CA THR A 273 50.48 32.45 8.39
C THR A 273 49.32 32.70 7.42
N LEU A 274 48.54 31.67 7.09
CA LEU A 274 47.37 31.72 6.21
C LEU A 274 46.23 30.92 6.85
N GLY A 275 45.00 31.39 6.71
CA GLY A 275 43.80 30.60 7.04
C GLY A 275 43.49 29.59 5.93
N ASN A 276 42.91 28.45 6.28
CA ASN A 276 42.72 27.33 5.35
C ASN A 276 41.28 27.14 4.85
N ALA A 277 40.34 28.02 5.20
CA ALA A 277 38.92 27.87 4.86
C ALA A 277 38.68 27.72 3.34
N ASP A 278 39.37 28.51 2.51
CA ASP A 278 39.28 28.40 1.04
C ASP A 278 40.16 27.26 0.47
N PHE A 279 41.14 26.76 1.23
CA PHE A 279 41.97 25.60 0.85
C PHE A 279 41.22 24.27 1.04
N GLN A 280 40.11 24.28 1.78
CA GLN A 280 39.23 23.12 2.02
C GLN A 280 38.02 23.08 1.07
N LYS A 281 37.95 24.00 0.10
CA LYS A 281 36.88 24.07 -0.90
C LYS A 281 37.40 23.56 -2.24
N PHE A 282 36.58 22.74 -2.90
CA PHE A 282 36.87 22.21 -4.22
C PHE A 282 35.73 22.52 -5.19
N TYR A 283 36.01 22.47 -6.48
CA TYR A 283 34.97 22.35 -7.49
C TYR A 283 35.44 21.40 -8.58
N PHE A 284 34.47 20.84 -9.31
CA PHE A 284 34.72 19.83 -10.33
C PHE A 284 34.07 20.24 -11.64
N THR A 285 34.76 19.97 -12.74
CA THR A 285 34.20 20.10 -14.09
C THR A 285 34.22 18.75 -14.79
N ILE A 286 33.12 18.40 -15.46
CA ILE A 286 33.06 17.24 -16.35
C ILE A 286 32.88 17.69 -17.78
N ASN A 287 33.61 17.08 -18.70
CA ASN A 287 33.33 17.20 -20.13
C ASN A 287 32.21 16.20 -20.49
N LEU A 288 31.04 16.71 -20.89
CA LEU A 288 29.87 15.87 -21.13
C LEU A 288 30.00 14.94 -22.34
N LYS A 289 30.92 15.26 -23.27
CA LYS A 289 31.18 14.48 -24.47
C LYS A 289 31.95 13.20 -24.18
N ASN A 290 32.92 13.20 -23.26
CA ASN A 290 33.80 12.04 -23.01
C ASN A 290 33.97 11.68 -21.52
N ASP A 291 33.21 12.32 -20.63
CA ASP A 291 33.25 12.15 -19.17
C ASP A 291 34.61 12.44 -18.51
N ALA A 292 35.50 13.18 -19.19
CA ALA A 292 36.75 13.61 -18.58
C ALA A 292 36.48 14.59 -17.43
N LEU A 293 36.89 14.20 -16.22
CA LEU A 293 36.70 14.96 -14.99
C LEU A 293 37.98 15.74 -14.64
N ALA A 294 37.82 17.00 -14.23
CA ALA A 294 38.89 17.81 -13.65
C ALA A 294 38.47 18.30 -12.26
N MET A 295 39.44 18.32 -11.34
CA MET A 295 39.29 18.76 -9.96
C MET A 295 40.15 20.00 -9.70
N TYR A 296 39.59 20.95 -8.97
CA TYR A 296 40.24 22.22 -8.64
C TYR A 296 40.07 22.51 -7.15
N ALA A 297 41.10 23.07 -6.52
CA ALA A 297 40.98 23.68 -5.21
C ALA A 297 40.65 25.16 -5.39
N ALA A 298 39.74 25.68 -4.56
CA ALA A 298 39.30 27.07 -4.66
C ALA A 298 40.45 28.05 -4.41
N ALA A 299 41.37 27.70 -3.52
CA ALA A 299 42.68 28.34 -3.38
C ALA A 299 43.74 27.37 -2.85
N ALA A 300 45.01 27.75 -2.95
CA ALA A 300 46.12 27.03 -2.34
C ALA A 300 47.26 27.97 -1.90
N PRO A 301 48.09 27.56 -0.92
CA PRO A 301 49.23 28.34 -0.47
C PRO A 301 50.42 28.25 -1.45
N THR A 302 51.14 29.35 -1.65
CA THR A 302 52.39 29.38 -2.41
C THR A 302 53.55 28.80 -1.61
N VAL A 303 53.52 27.49 -1.39
CA VAL A 303 54.49 26.74 -0.55
C VAL A 303 55.96 26.87 -0.98
N ASN A 304 56.23 27.41 -2.16
CA ASN A 304 57.58 27.72 -2.66
C ASN A 304 57.98 29.20 -2.58
N ALA A 305 57.12 30.07 -2.02
CA ALA A 305 57.41 31.48 -1.80
C ALA A 305 57.65 31.80 -0.31
N SER A 306 58.40 32.87 -0.05
CA SER A 306 58.62 33.42 1.29
C SER A 306 58.48 34.95 1.24
N PRO A 307 57.46 35.55 1.88
CA PRO A 307 56.37 34.89 2.63
C PRO A 307 55.39 34.14 1.73
N MET A 308 54.66 33.18 2.31
CA MET A 308 53.56 32.49 1.61
C MET A 308 52.37 33.42 1.39
N SER A 309 51.64 33.20 0.31
CA SER A 309 50.40 33.87 -0.08
C SER A 309 49.36 32.84 -0.55
N SER A 310 48.10 33.25 -0.59
CA SER A 310 47.00 32.44 -1.16
C SER A 310 46.86 32.73 -2.66
N VAL A 311 46.78 31.68 -3.47
CA VAL A 311 46.47 31.78 -4.91
C VAL A 311 45.11 31.13 -5.17
N PRO A 312 44.16 31.85 -5.77
CA PRO A 312 42.85 31.27 -6.10
C PRO A 312 42.92 30.39 -7.35
N ASN A 313 41.93 29.51 -7.49
CA ASN A 313 41.66 28.72 -8.69
C ASN A 313 42.86 27.90 -9.20
N VAL A 314 43.26 26.90 -8.42
CA VAL A 314 44.38 26.01 -8.76
C VAL A 314 43.88 24.62 -9.16
N ARG A 315 44.58 23.98 -10.11
CA ARG A 315 44.18 22.68 -10.64
C ARG A 315 44.88 21.56 -9.88
N VAL A 316 44.14 20.50 -9.56
CA VAL A 316 44.75 19.27 -9.02
C VAL A 316 45.52 18.56 -10.13
N VAL A 317 46.78 18.29 -9.87
CA VAL A 317 47.75 17.65 -10.78
C VAL A 317 48.53 16.57 -10.04
N TYR A 318 49.42 15.88 -10.76
CA TYR A 318 50.45 15.08 -10.13
C TYR A 318 51.84 15.47 -10.60
N ALA A 319 52.79 15.30 -9.69
CA ALA A 319 54.22 15.37 -9.95
C ALA A 319 54.80 13.96 -10.06
N SER A 320 55.76 13.77 -10.97
CA SER A 320 56.59 12.57 -10.98
C SER A 320 57.90 12.90 -10.25
N VAL A 321 58.15 12.23 -9.14
CA VAL A 321 59.35 12.38 -8.30
C VAL A 321 60.10 11.05 -8.34
N ILE A 322 61.14 10.99 -9.18
CA ILE A 322 61.89 9.76 -9.47
C ILE A 322 60.92 8.67 -10.00
N GLU A 323 60.70 7.57 -9.26
CA GLU A 323 59.81 6.46 -9.62
C GLU A 323 58.41 6.57 -9.00
N THR A 324 58.15 7.63 -8.22
CA THR A 324 56.87 7.82 -7.51
C THR A 324 56.07 8.96 -8.10
N LYS A 325 54.73 8.87 -8.03
CA LYS A 325 53.82 9.97 -8.36
C LYS A 325 53.20 10.51 -7.08
N ALA A 326 53.05 11.82 -6.97
CA ALA A 326 52.38 12.46 -5.84
C ALA A 326 51.33 13.44 -6.33
N LEU A 327 50.12 13.38 -5.77
CA LEU A 327 49.08 14.39 -6.02
C LEU A 327 49.50 15.73 -5.41
N THR A 328 49.26 16.80 -6.14
CA THR A 328 49.49 18.19 -5.71
C THR A 328 48.59 19.14 -6.49
N VAL A 329 48.81 20.44 -6.38
CA VAL A 329 48.09 21.47 -7.14
C VAL A 329 49.05 22.27 -8.00
N SER A 330 48.55 22.91 -9.05
CA SER A 330 49.35 23.81 -9.89
C SER A 330 48.53 25.05 -10.26
N ASP A 331 49.24 26.17 -10.37
CA ASP A 331 48.74 27.38 -11.03
C ASP A 331 48.25 27.05 -12.45
N LEU A 332 47.30 27.84 -12.94
CA LEU A 332 46.87 27.74 -14.33
C LEU A 332 47.76 28.59 -15.24
N GLN A 333 47.99 28.11 -16.46
CA GLN A 333 48.56 28.95 -17.51
C GLN A 333 47.62 30.12 -17.82
N SER A 334 48.17 31.31 -18.06
CA SER A 334 47.36 32.51 -18.31
C SER A 334 46.36 32.30 -19.46
N GLY A 335 45.09 32.59 -19.21
CA GLY A 335 44.01 32.41 -20.19
C GLY A 335 43.66 30.95 -20.51
N SER A 336 44.13 29.98 -19.73
CA SER A 336 43.99 28.55 -20.00
C SER A 336 43.56 27.78 -18.76
N THR A 337 43.02 26.58 -18.98
CA THR A 337 42.71 25.60 -17.93
C THR A 337 43.84 24.58 -17.76
N GLN A 338 44.90 24.69 -18.56
CA GLN A 338 46.07 23.81 -18.48
C GLN A 338 46.95 24.20 -17.28
N PRO A 339 47.51 23.21 -16.57
CA PRO A 339 48.39 23.48 -15.45
C PRO A 339 49.71 24.10 -15.92
N ALA A 340 50.26 25.01 -15.13
CA ALA A 340 51.58 25.59 -15.36
C ALA A 340 52.70 24.59 -15.08
N GLN A 341 52.50 23.68 -14.12
CA GLN A 341 53.44 22.62 -13.74
C GLN A 341 52.70 21.30 -13.44
N GLY A 342 53.38 20.18 -13.70
CA GLY A 342 52.82 18.84 -13.49
C GLY A 342 51.83 18.40 -14.57
N ALA A 343 51.27 17.20 -14.39
CA ALA A 343 50.33 16.60 -15.33
C ALA A 343 48.95 16.41 -14.69
N ALA A 344 47.88 16.59 -15.47
CA ALA A 344 46.53 16.30 -15.01
C ALA A 344 46.35 14.79 -14.79
N PRO A 345 45.81 14.33 -13.65
CA PRO A 345 45.48 12.93 -13.46
C PRO A 345 44.21 12.55 -14.26
N VAL A 346 44.05 11.27 -14.55
CA VAL A 346 42.76 10.71 -14.95
C VAL A 346 41.93 10.56 -13.68
N ILE A 347 40.77 11.19 -13.61
CA ILE A 347 39.88 11.12 -12.44
C ILE A 347 38.58 10.47 -12.88
N THR A 348 38.13 9.46 -12.14
CA THR A 348 36.80 8.88 -12.27
C THR A 348 36.03 9.03 -10.98
N VAL A 349 34.73 9.24 -11.11
CA VAL A 349 33.81 9.35 -9.99
C VAL A 349 32.80 8.21 -10.04
N THR A 350 32.55 7.57 -8.91
CA THR A 350 31.51 6.55 -8.78
C THR A 350 30.65 6.85 -7.56
N LYS A 351 29.39 6.42 -7.60
CA LYS A 351 28.54 6.39 -6.40
C LYS A 351 29.28 5.65 -5.27
N GLY A 352 29.32 6.26 -4.10
CA GLY A 352 29.93 5.66 -2.91
C GLY A 352 28.94 4.75 -2.21
N THR A 353 29.33 4.18 -1.07
CA THR A 353 28.41 3.37 -0.26
C THR A 353 27.67 4.28 0.74
N PRO A 354 26.40 4.65 0.51
CA PRO A 354 25.64 5.43 1.48
C PRO A 354 25.41 4.63 2.77
N SER A 355 25.05 5.31 3.85
CA SER A 355 24.69 4.65 5.10
C SER A 355 23.36 3.90 4.93
N THR A 356 23.20 2.77 5.63
CA THR A 356 22.00 1.94 5.55
C THR A 356 21.43 1.62 6.92
N ILE A 357 20.09 1.65 7.05
CA ILE A 357 19.41 1.05 8.19
C ILE A 357 19.26 -0.45 7.91
N ALA A 358 19.94 -1.28 8.70
CA ALA A 358 20.04 -2.73 8.42
C ALA A 358 18.69 -3.46 8.32
N THR A 359 17.66 -2.98 9.03
CA THR A 359 16.30 -3.55 9.00
C THR A 359 15.42 -3.01 7.86
N GLY A 360 15.89 -2.03 7.09
CA GLY A 360 15.25 -1.56 5.87
C GLY A 360 13.95 -0.77 6.06
N THR A 361 12.91 -1.14 5.30
CA THR A 361 11.59 -0.49 5.34
C THR A 361 10.71 -1.07 6.45
N GLY A 362 10.02 -0.23 7.20
CA GLY A 362 9.03 -0.66 8.18
C GLY A 362 8.76 0.38 9.27
N VAL A 363 8.17 -0.07 10.38
CA VAL A 363 7.80 0.80 11.51
C VAL A 363 8.90 0.81 12.56
N TYR A 364 9.18 2.00 13.07
CA TYR A 364 10.24 2.26 14.04
C TYR A 364 9.73 3.13 15.18
N PHE A 365 10.35 2.95 16.36
CA PHE A 365 10.38 3.99 17.38
C PHE A 365 11.68 4.78 17.23
N LEU A 366 11.60 6.09 17.44
CA LEU A 366 12.76 6.99 17.35
C LEU A 366 13.14 7.52 18.74
N LYS A 367 14.44 7.60 19.03
CA LYS A 367 14.98 8.19 20.25
C LYS A 367 15.97 9.30 19.93
N SER A 368 15.97 10.36 20.74
CA SER A 368 17.06 11.34 20.69
C SER A 368 18.36 10.69 21.18
N ALA A 369 19.43 10.82 20.40
CA ALA A 369 20.79 10.41 20.80
C ALA A 369 21.62 11.60 21.31
N SER A 370 20.96 12.71 21.69
CA SER A 370 21.63 13.86 22.31
C SER A 370 22.37 13.46 23.58
N LYS A 371 23.49 14.13 23.86
CA LYS A 371 24.25 13.98 25.12
C LYS A 371 23.67 14.78 26.29
N GLY A 372 22.65 15.61 26.06
CA GLY A 372 21.97 16.37 27.11
C GLY A 372 20.77 15.63 27.72
N ASP A 373 19.93 16.33 28.47
CA ASP A 373 18.79 15.78 29.24
C ASP A 373 17.73 15.03 28.40
N LYS A 374 17.73 15.25 27.08
CA LYS A 374 16.83 14.58 26.13
C LYS A 374 17.35 13.23 25.63
N GLY A 375 18.62 12.90 25.91
CA GLY A 375 19.24 11.65 25.49
C GLY A 375 18.42 10.42 25.93
N GLY A 376 18.15 9.52 24.99
CA GLY A 376 17.39 8.30 25.20
C GLY A 376 15.86 8.47 25.28
N GLN A 377 15.33 9.70 25.27
CA GLN A 377 13.89 9.93 25.26
C GLN A 377 13.28 9.60 23.89
N TYR A 378 12.08 9.01 23.89
CA TYR A 378 11.35 8.69 22.67
C TYR A 378 10.73 9.94 22.04
N ALA A 379 10.69 9.94 20.71
CA ALA A 379 10.02 10.95 19.92
C ALA A 379 8.50 10.81 20.03
N VAL A 380 7.83 11.93 20.24
CA VAL A 380 6.36 12.04 20.21
C VAL A 380 5.85 12.73 18.95
N ALA A 381 6.70 13.53 18.32
CA ALA A 381 6.42 14.29 17.10
C ALA A 381 7.74 14.79 16.49
N TYR A 382 7.65 15.43 15.33
CA TYR A 382 8.74 16.17 14.71
C TYR A 382 8.25 17.58 14.38
N ASP A 383 9.02 18.59 14.74
CA ASP A 383 8.72 19.97 14.36
C ASP A 383 9.57 20.31 13.15
N LYS A 384 8.92 20.60 12.01
CA LYS A 384 9.59 20.91 10.74
C LYS A 384 9.56 22.41 10.41
N SER A 385 9.27 23.27 11.39
CA SER A 385 9.32 24.71 11.16
C SER A 385 10.77 25.15 10.89
N ALA A 386 10.97 26.15 10.04
CA ALA A 386 12.31 26.66 9.71
C ALA A 386 13.11 27.14 10.95
N ALA A 387 12.43 27.49 12.04
CA ALA A 387 13.05 27.93 13.29
C ALA A 387 13.34 26.77 14.27
N SER A 388 12.77 25.59 14.04
CA SER A 388 12.79 24.48 14.99
C SER A 388 12.69 23.12 14.31
N ASP A 389 13.48 22.91 13.24
CA ASP A 389 13.64 21.63 12.54
C ASP A 389 14.33 20.60 13.43
N LYS A 390 13.55 19.92 14.29
CA LYS A 390 14.07 19.07 15.37
C LYS A 390 13.08 18.02 15.86
N LEU A 391 13.64 17.00 16.51
CA LEU A 391 12.89 15.94 17.17
C LEU A 391 12.23 16.45 18.47
N VAL A 392 10.93 16.20 18.62
CA VAL A 392 10.19 16.51 19.86
C VAL A 392 10.08 15.26 20.71
N THR A 393 10.61 15.31 21.93
CA THR A 393 10.59 14.21 22.91
C THR A 393 9.77 14.58 24.14
N ALA A 394 9.30 13.58 24.87
CA ALA A 394 8.62 13.78 26.15
C ALA A 394 9.21 12.85 27.23
N ALA A 395 9.52 13.41 28.39
CA ALA A 395 10.04 12.65 29.52
C ALA A 395 9.01 11.62 30.01
N GLY A 396 9.45 10.38 30.23
CA GLY A 396 8.58 9.28 30.69
C GLY A 396 7.65 8.68 29.63
N PHE A 397 7.55 9.26 28.43
CA PHE A 397 6.76 8.69 27.34
C PHE A 397 7.40 7.41 26.80
N LYS A 398 6.57 6.39 26.56
CA LYS A 398 6.95 5.14 25.90
C LYS A 398 5.95 4.85 24.77
N PRO A 399 6.40 4.74 23.51
CA PRO A 399 5.52 4.37 22.41
C PRO A 399 5.07 2.91 22.53
N SER A 400 4.00 2.57 21.83
CA SER A 400 3.41 1.23 21.82
C SER A 400 3.24 0.74 20.39
N ILE A 401 3.38 -0.56 20.17
CA ILE A 401 3.07 -1.19 18.88
C ILE A 401 1.57 -1.12 18.56
N TYR A 402 0.72 -0.96 19.58
CA TYR A 402 -0.74 -0.94 19.45
C TYR A 402 -1.32 0.47 19.22
N GLN A 403 -0.48 1.51 19.22
CA GLN A 403 -0.92 2.90 19.05
C GLN A 403 -0.04 3.64 18.02
N PRO A 404 -0.61 4.46 17.13
CA PRO A 404 0.16 5.23 16.15
C PRO A 404 1.11 6.26 16.79
N LYS A 405 0.75 6.79 17.98
CA LYS A 405 1.53 7.81 18.67
C LYS A 405 2.95 7.33 19.00
N GLY A 406 3.94 8.01 18.42
CA GLY A 406 5.37 7.68 18.56
C GLY A 406 5.86 6.60 17.60
N GLN A 407 5.02 6.11 16.69
CA GLN A 407 5.43 5.24 15.58
C GLN A 407 5.82 6.05 14.35
N TRP A 408 6.89 5.64 13.70
CA TRP A 408 7.44 6.27 12.50
C TRP A 408 7.57 5.23 11.41
N TYR A 409 7.05 5.52 10.22
CA TYR A 409 7.25 4.67 9.06
C TYR A 409 8.47 5.15 8.29
N ILE A 410 9.48 4.27 8.18
CA ILE A 410 10.69 4.50 7.40
C ILE A 410 10.57 3.67 6.12
N LYS A 411 10.70 4.33 4.97
CA LYS A 411 10.72 3.69 3.66
C LYS A 411 12.09 3.87 3.02
N GLU A 412 12.73 2.77 2.68
CA GLU A 412 14.00 2.72 1.95
C GLU A 412 13.72 2.66 0.43
N ASN A 413 14.55 3.35 -0.33
CA ASN A 413 14.50 3.40 -1.80
C ASN A 413 15.92 3.60 -2.37
N ASN A 414 16.60 2.50 -2.68
CA ASN A 414 17.92 2.49 -3.34
C ASN A 414 19.04 3.27 -2.58
N GLY A 415 19.02 3.20 -1.25
CA GLY A 415 19.94 3.91 -0.37
C GLY A 415 19.48 5.31 0.06
N MET A 416 18.29 5.74 -0.40
CA MET A 416 17.60 6.92 0.09
C MET A 416 16.46 6.51 1.03
N TYR A 417 16.04 7.43 1.90
CA TYR A 417 15.04 7.16 2.93
C TYR A 417 13.97 8.26 2.96
N SER A 418 12.75 7.84 3.26
CA SER A 418 11.66 8.73 3.67
C SER A 418 11.17 8.31 5.05
N VAL A 419 10.93 9.29 5.92
CA VAL A 419 10.52 9.02 7.31
C VAL A 419 9.32 9.87 7.66
N VAL A 420 8.22 9.23 8.07
CA VAL A 420 6.95 9.90 8.31
C VAL A 420 6.31 9.42 9.62
N ASP A 421 5.84 10.36 10.42
CA ASP A 421 5.08 10.12 11.65
C ASP A 421 3.75 9.42 11.31
N ARG A 422 3.47 8.27 11.94
CA ARG A 422 2.17 7.58 11.76
C ARG A 422 1.04 8.20 12.56
N ASN A 423 1.32 9.10 13.50
CA ASN A 423 0.29 9.78 14.29
C ASN A 423 -0.17 11.08 13.66
N THR A 424 0.73 11.84 13.02
CA THR A 424 0.44 13.18 12.49
C THR A 424 0.70 13.33 10.98
N ASN A 425 1.23 12.30 10.32
CA ASN A 425 1.70 12.33 8.92
C ASN A 425 2.81 13.38 8.64
N THR A 426 3.50 13.84 9.68
CA THR A 426 4.63 14.77 9.54
C THR A 426 5.86 14.06 8.96
N THR A 427 6.43 14.61 7.89
CA THR A 427 7.59 14.03 7.19
C THR A 427 8.90 14.63 7.69
N ILE A 428 9.81 13.81 8.24
CA ILE A 428 11.17 14.23 8.62
C ILE A 428 12.01 14.46 7.36
N ILE A 429 12.17 13.43 6.53
CA ILE A 429 12.88 13.50 5.23
C ILE A 429 12.07 12.81 4.13
N SER A 430 12.30 13.20 2.88
CA SER A 430 11.64 12.60 1.72
C SER A 430 12.66 12.22 0.64
N ASN A 431 12.93 10.92 0.51
CA ASN A 431 13.86 10.36 -0.46
C ASN A 431 15.26 11.01 -0.40
N GLU A 432 15.80 11.13 0.81
CA GLU A 432 17.10 11.74 1.10
C GLU A 432 18.07 10.72 1.71
N GLU A 433 19.36 11.05 1.69
CA GLU A 433 20.38 10.26 2.36
C GLU A 433 20.33 10.39 3.88
N ILE A 434 20.82 9.35 4.55
CA ILE A 434 21.09 9.36 5.97
C ILE A 434 22.59 9.16 6.23
N PHE A 435 23.06 9.71 7.35
CA PHE A 435 24.46 9.57 7.75
C PHE A 435 24.55 8.89 9.11
N ALA A 436 25.27 7.78 9.18
CA ALA A 436 25.52 7.09 10.44
C ALA A 436 26.33 7.97 11.40
N VAL A 437 25.96 7.97 12.68
CA VAL A 437 26.69 8.67 13.73
C VAL A 437 27.81 7.77 14.22
N GLN A 438 29.04 8.27 14.13
CA GLN A 438 30.23 7.49 14.45
C GLN A 438 30.22 7.00 15.90
N GLY A 439 30.50 5.71 16.09
CA GLY A 439 30.56 5.08 17.41
C GLY A 439 29.20 4.81 18.06
N MET A 440 28.08 5.08 17.38
CA MET A 440 26.73 4.83 17.89
C MET A 440 25.97 3.87 16.99
N ALA A 441 25.51 2.75 17.55
CA ALA A 441 24.78 1.73 16.81
C ALA A 441 23.35 2.20 16.48
N ASN A 442 22.89 1.97 15.25
CA ASN A 442 21.55 2.33 14.78
C ASN A 442 21.20 3.81 14.96
N THR A 443 22.20 4.69 14.98
CA THR A 443 22.01 6.14 15.16
C THR A 443 22.41 6.88 13.88
N TYR A 444 21.55 7.78 13.42
CA TYR A 444 21.71 8.50 12.16
C TYR A 444 21.31 9.97 12.28
N THR A 445 21.83 10.82 11.38
CA THR A 445 21.27 12.14 11.11
C THR A 445 20.42 12.10 9.84
N PHE A 446 19.34 12.88 9.83
CA PHE A 446 18.34 12.91 8.77
C PHE A 446 18.32 14.33 8.17
N GLY A 447 18.50 14.46 6.84
CA GLY A 447 18.22 15.70 6.11
C GLY A 447 19.04 16.94 6.51
N GLY A 448 20.21 16.75 7.12
CA GLY A 448 21.03 17.86 7.60
C GLY A 448 20.60 18.43 8.96
N SER A 449 19.65 17.79 9.66
CA SER A 449 19.36 18.12 11.05
C SER A 449 20.59 17.89 11.94
N THR A 450 20.73 18.69 13.00
CA THR A 450 21.76 18.49 14.02
C THR A 450 21.43 17.35 14.98
N ASP A 451 20.19 16.83 14.92
CA ASP A 451 19.72 15.78 15.79
C ASP A 451 20.25 14.42 15.32
N SER A 452 21.00 13.77 16.21
CA SER A 452 21.32 12.36 16.10
C SER A 452 20.13 11.55 16.63
N ILE A 453 19.61 10.63 15.83
CA ILE A 453 18.40 9.87 16.13
C ILE A 453 18.72 8.38 16.11
N THR A 454 18.41 7.68 17.19
CA THR A 454 18.49 6.21 17.25
C THR A 454 17.17 5.60 16.79
N VAL A 455 17.24 4.63 15.89
CA VAL A 455 16.07 3.95 15.33
C VAL A 455 15.90 2.55 15.94
N GLU A 456 14.68 2.21 16.33
CA GLU A 456 14.34 0.92 16.94
C GLU A 456 13.22 0.24 16.14
N TYR A 457 13.58 -0.79 15.37
CA TYR A 457 12.65 -1.50 14.49
C TYR A 457 11.57 -2.26 15.25
N GLN A 458 10.32 -2.16 14.80
CA GLN A 458 9.16 -2.81 15.40
C GLN A 458 8.56 -3.84 14.43
N ALA A 459 9.11 -5.06 14.47
CA ALA A 459 8.70 -6.16 13.58
C ALA A 459 7.25 -6.63 13.77
N ASN A 460 6.67 -6.36 14.94
CA ASN A 460 5.33 -6.84 15.32
C ASN A 460 4.20 -5.86 14.97
N VAL A 461 4.50 -4.75 14.29
CA VAL A 461 3.47 -3.82 13.81
C VAL A 461 3.01 -4.28 12.44
N ASP A 462 1.76 -4.73 12.34
CA ASP A 462 1.17 -5.13 11.06
C ASP A 462 0.67 -3.88 10.29
N LEU A 463 1.27 -3.63 9.13
CA LEU A 463 0.83 -2.54 8.23
C LEU A 463 -0.45 -2.88 7.45
N LYS A 464 -0.90 -4.14 7.49
CA LYS A 464 -2.20 -4.55 6.95
C LYS A 464 -3.35 -4.21 7.88
N ASP A 465 -3.09 -4.14 9.19
CA ASP A 465 -4.08 -3.64 10.15
C ASP A 465 -4.31 -2.15 9.90
N LYS A 466 -5.45 -1.85 9.28
CA LYS A 466 -5.86 -0.50 8.95
C LYS A 466 -6.60 0.21 10.09
N PHE A 467 -6.85 -0.48 11.20
CA PHE A 467 -7.56 0.05 12.36
C PHE A 467 -6.67 0.15 13.62
N LEU A 468 -5.36 -0.02 13.46
CA LEU A 468 -4.37 0.07 14.53
C LEU A 468 -4.58 1.30 15.42
N GLY A 469 -4.67 1.08 16.73
CA GLY A 469 -5.01 2.11 17.71
C GLY A 469 -6.47 2.10 18.14
N THR A 470 -7.33 1.37 17.41
CA THR A 470 -8.76 1.21 17.73
C THR A 470 -9.21 -0.25 17.64
N ARG A 471 -10.31 -0.59 18.29
CA ARG A 471 -10.99 -1.88 18.05
C ARG A 471 -11.83 -1.77 16.79
N HIS A 472 -11.60 -2.68 15.85
CA HIS A 472 -12.49 -2.92 14.72
C HIS A 472 -13.09 -4.31 14.83
N PHE A 473 -14.41 -4.42 14.78
CA PHE A 473 -15.14 -5.69 14.80
C PHE A 473 -15.44 -6.17 13.38
N SER A 474 -15.21 -7.45 13.11
CA SER A 474 -15.62 -8.13 11.89
C SER A 474 -17.14 -8.27 11.80
N ALA A 475 -17.67 -8.51 10.60
CA ALA A 475 -19.11 -8.69 10.40
C ALA A 475 -19.64 -9.92 11.15
N GLU A 476 -18.86 -11.00 11.19
CA GLU A 476 -19.17 -12.22 11.94
C GLU A 476 -19.20 -11.96 13.46
N GLU A 477 -18.20 -11.26 13.99
CA GLU A 477 -18.15 -10.89 15.41
C GLU A 477 -19.35 -10.05 15.87
N LEU A 478 -19.89 -9.21 15.00
CA LEU A 478 -21.05 -8.38 15.30
C LEU A 478 -22.38 -9.14 15.23
N ALA A 479 -22.43 -10.20 14.44
CA ALA A 479 -23.66 -10.93 14.17
C ALA A 479 -23.87 -12.10 15.15
N ASP A 480 -22.79 -12.80 15.51
CA ASP A 480 -22.85 -14.01 16.33
C ASP A 480 -22.74 -13.70 17.84
N ASN A 481 -22.10 -12.59 18.20
CA ASN A 481 -21.79 -12.27 19.58
C ASN A 481 -22.57 -11.07 20.12
N GLY A 482 -22.90 -11.16 21.40
CA GLY A 482 -23.09 -10.01 22.27
C GLY A 482 -21.82 -9.78 23.07
N TYR A 483 -21.73 -8.64 23.73
CA TYR A 483 -20.57 -8.27 24.53
C TYR A 483 -21.02 -7.74 25.88
N VAL A 484 -20.37 -8.24 26.93
CA VAL A 484 -20.50 -7.65 28.27
C VAL A 484 -19.29 -6.77 28.51
N LEU A 485 -19.53 -5.60 29.12
CA LEU A 485 -18.46 -4.65 29.44
C LEU A 485 -17.81 -5.06 30.74
N ASN A 486 -16.54 -5.48 30.68
CA ASN A 486 -15.72 -5.78 31.85
C ASN A 486 -14.80 -4.61 32.14
N LEU A 487 -14.98 -3.93 33.27
CA LEU A 487 -14.11 -2.85 33.71
C LEU A 487 -12.79 -3.42 34.24
N ILE A 488 -11.69 -3.00 33.64
CA ILE A 488 -10.35 -3.38 34.10
C ILE A 488 -9.92 -2.47 35.25
N SER A 489 -9.85 -3.05 36.44
CA SER A 489 -9.32 -2.38 37.63
C SER A 489 -7.81 -2.15 37.53
N GLY A 490 -7.34 -1.00 38.02
CA GLY A 490 -5.91 -0.74 38.24
C GLY A 490 -5.40 -1.32 39.56
N THR A 491 -6.29 -1.86 40.40
CA THR A 491 -5.97 -2.39 41.74
C THR A 491 -5.72 -3.89 41.62
N PRO A 492 -4.53 -4.40 41.99
CA PRO A 492 -4.24 -5.83 41.97
C PRO A 492 -5.24 -6.65 42.82
N GLY A 493 -5.74 -7.75 42.26
CA GLY A 493 -6.67 -8.67 42.94
C GLY A 493 -8.14 -8.22 42.96
N VAL A 494 -8.49 -7.18 42.19
CA VAL A 494 -9.88 -6.77 41.96
C VAL A 494 -10.22 -7.08 40.50
N ASP A 495 -10.83 -8.24 40.29
CA ASP A 495 -11.22 -8.75 38.97
C ASP A 495 -12.76 -8.86 38.88
N ASP A 496 -13.26 -9.28 37.70
CA ASP A 496 -14.67 -9.63 37.47
C ASP A 496 -15.67 -8.49 37.74
N LEU A 497 -15.35 -7.28 37.26
CA LEU A 497 -16.19 -6.09 37.38
C LEU A 497 -17.00 -5.87 36.10
N TYR A 498 -18.24 -6.34 36.06
CA TYR A 498 -19.09 -6.27 34.87
C TYR A 498 -20.18 -5.19 34.97
N ALA A 499 -20.64 -4.72 33.81
CA ALA A 499 -21.79 -3.82 33.73
C ALA A 499 -23.12 -4.59 33.89
N PHE A 500 -23.97 -4.12 34.79
CA PHE A 500 -25.33 -4.59 35.02
C PHE A 500 -26.32 -3.43 34.86
N THR A 501 -27.59 -3.75 34.66
CA THR A 501 -28.68 -2.77 34.61
C THR A 501 -29.45 -2.72 35.93
N SER A 502 -29.87 -1.52 36.34
CA SER A 502 -30.82 -1.28 37.44
C SER A 502 -31.66 -0.07 37.05
N ASP A 503 -32.97 -0.23 36.91
CA ASP A 503 -33.87 0.80 36.35
C ASP A 503 -33.32 1.41 35.03
N SER A 504 -32.86 0.54 34.13
CA SER A 504 -32.18 0.86 32.87
C SER A 504 -30.82 1.59 32.99
N VAL A 505 -30.36 1.96 34.18
CA VAL A 505 -29.04 2.58 34.40
C VAL A 505 -27.94 1.51 34.41
N LEU A 506 -26.85 1.77 33.70
CA LEU A 506 -25.67 0.90 33.68
C LEU A 506 -24.77 1.16 34.88
N MET A 507 -24.49 0.11 35.65
CA MET A 507 -23.69 0.15 36.87
C MET A 507 -22.68 -0.99 36.88
N ILE A 508 -21.47 -0.73 37.37
CA ILE A 508 -20.44 -1.77 37.53
C ILE A 508 -20.64 -2.51 38.85
N LYS A 509 -20.64 -3.85 38.81
CA LYS A 509 -20.69 -4.70 40.00
C LYS A 509 -19.71 -5.86 39.84
N SER A 510 -19.23 -6.40 40.95
CA SER A 510 -18.55 -7.69 40.93
C SER A 510 -19.58 -8.80 40.66
N GLY A 511 -19.28 -9.70 39.74
CA GLY A 511 -20.19 -10.78 39.35
C GLY A 511 -19.67 -11.61 38.18
N ASP A 512 -20.54 -12.43 37.61
CA ASP A 512 -20.23 -13.27 36.44
C ASP A 512 -20.73 -12.63 35.14
N ALA A 513 -19.96 -12.78 34.06
CA ALA A 513 -20.28 -12.35 32.71
C ALA A 513 -21.63 -12.90 32.22
N ALA A 514 -22.00 -14.13 32.62
CA ALA A 514 -23.26 -14.75 32.20
C ALA A 514 -24.52 -14.01 32.65
N ASN A 515 -24.43 -13.25 33.77
CA ASN A 515 -25.55 -12.49 34.33
C ASN A 515 -25.45 -10.99 34.07
N ALA A 516 -24.35 -10.54 33.45
CA ALA A 516 -24.12 -9.14 33.13
C ALA A 516 -25.02 -8.67 31.97
N ALA A 517 -25.11 -7.35 31.79
CA ALA A 517 -25.86 -6.76 30.70
C ALA A 517 -25.15 -7.02 29.36
N ALA A 518 -25.68 -7.98 28.59
CA ALA A 518 -25.19 -8.28 27.25
C ALA A 518 -25.66 -7.22 26.25
N LEU A 519 -24.71 -6.58 25.58
CA LEU A 519 -24.94 -5.54 24.59
C LEU A 519 -24.52 -6.02 23.21
N ARG A 520 -25.33 -5.71 22.19
CA ARG A 520 -24.88 -5.79 20.80
C ARG A 520 -24.19 -4.51 20.39
N ILE A 521 -23.18 -4.67 19.54
CA ILE A 521 -22.43 -3.56 18.96
C ILE A 521 -23.05 -3.26 17.60
N VAL A 522 -23.42 -2.01 17.37
CA VAL A 522 -24.00 -1.55 16.11
C VAL A 522 -23.01 -0.59 15.46
N VAL A 523 -22.61 -0.86 14.22
CA VAL A 523 -21.74 0.05 13.46
C VAL A 523 -22.54 1.29 13.08
N SER A 524 -22.10 2.47 13.52
CA SER A 524 -22.66 3.74 13.06
C SER A 524 -21.92 4.21 11.80
N GLN A 525 -20.59 4.24 11.86
CA GLN A 525 -19.74 4.54 10.71
C GLN A 525 -18.54 3.60 10.72
N ASP A 526 -18.19 3.09 9.55
CA ASP A 526 -17.01 2.26 9.36
C ASP A 526 -15.96 2.98 8.51
N SER A 527 -14.70 2.60 8.68
CA SER A 527 -13.57 3.09 7.87
C SER A 527 -13.50 4.63 7.80
N VAL A 528 -13.74 5.30 8.92
CA VAL A 528 -13.66 6.76 9.02
C VAL A 528 -12.19 7.18 9.06
N GLN A 529 -11.77 7.99 8.08
CA GLN A 529 -10.45 8.59 8.09
C GLN A 529 -10.46 9.84 8.98
N ASN A 530 -9.61 9.89 10.01
CA ASN A 530 -9.43 11.13 10.78
C ASN A 530 -8.67 12.16 9.95
N VAL A 531 -9.42 13.02 9.25
CA VAL A 531 -8.86 14.03 8.34
C VAL A 531 -8.03 15.09 9.09
N THR A 532 -8.37 15.36 10.36
CA THR A 532 -7.70 16.39 11.19
C THR A 532 -6.44 15.91 11.93
N ASP A 533 -6.31 14.61 12.23
CA ASP A 533 -5.18 14.12 13.04
C ASP A 533 -4.07 13.45 12.23
N GLY A 534 -4.24 13.18 10.93
CA GLY A 534 -3.15 12.63 10.12
C GLY A 534 -2.73 11.21 10.52
N LEU A 535 -3.69 10.35 10.87
CA LEU A 535 -3.43 8.96 11.21
C LEU A 535 -2.93 8.15 10.00
N GLY A 536 -1.83 7.44 10.20
CA GLY A 536 -1.06 6.74 9.19
C GLY A 536 0.02 7.61 8.52
N ALA A 537 1.10 6.97 8.08
CA ALA A 537 2.14 7.64 7.27
C ALA A 537 1.69 7.80 5.81
N ARG A 538 0.64 8.60 5.59
CA ARG A 538 -0.08 8.75 4.31
C ARG A 538 0.83 9.20 3.16
N ALA A 539 1.81 10.04 3.44
CA ALA A 539 2.79 10.47 2.44
C ALA A 539 3.59 9.30 1.84
N LEU A 540 3.58 8.13 2.49
CA LEU A 540 4.21 6.90 2.03
C LEU A 540 3.21 5.78 1.69
N GLY A 541 1.92 6.08 1.65
CA GLY A 541 0.85 5.14 1.31
C GLY A 541 0.28 4.32 2.49
N ASP A 542 0.66 4.65 3.73
CA ASP A 542 0.07 4.05 4.93
C ASP A 542 -1.08 4.91 5.47
N THR A 543 -2.30 4.40 5.42
CA THR A 543 -3.50 5.07 5.93
C THR A 543 -4.12 4.23 7.03
N LEU A 544 -4.48 4.87 8.14
CA LEU A 544 -5.22 4.26 9.23
C LEU A 544 -6.63 4.86 9.32
N TYR A 545 -7.55 4.06 9.83
CA TYR A 545 -8.97 4.35 9.99
C TYR A 545 -9.43 3.99 11.40
N HIS A 546 -10.62 4.46 11.75
CA HIS A 546 -11.35 3.98 12.91
C HIS A 546 -12.80 3.71 12.51
N ALA A 547 -13.54 3.06 13.40
CA ALA A 547 -14.98 2.88 13.28
C ALA A 547 -15.67 3.45 14.53
N THR A 548 -16.89 3.94 14.34
CA THR A 548 -17.76 4.42 15.40
C THR A 548 -18.91 3.45 15.63
N TYR A 549 -19.22 3.20 16.90
CA TYR A 549 -20.15 2.18 17.32
C TYR A 549 -21.20 2.74 18.28
N MET A 550 -22.43 2.24 18.18
CA MET A 550 -23.45 2.36 19.22
C MET A 550 -23.56 1.02 19.96
N LEU A 551 -24.04 1.05 21.20
CA LEU A 551 -24.28 -0.14 22.00
C LEU A 551 -25.78 -0.31 22.21
N LYS A 552 -26.30 -1.47 21.85
CA LYS A 552 -27.72 -1.82 21.87
C LYS A 552 -27.97 -2.94 22.87
N GLU A 553 -29.07 -2.93 23.59
CA GLU A 553 -29.47 -4.08 24.39
C GLU A 553 -29.74 -5.31 23.50
N ARG A 554 -29.43 -6.52 23.99
CA ARG A 554 -29.52 -7.77 23.23
C ARG A 554 -30.89 -8.04 22.60
N PHE A 555 -31.99 -7.75 23.29
CA PHE A 555 -33.34 -8.16 22.89
C PHE A 555 -34.32 -6.99 22.66
N SER A 556 -34.02 -5.79 23.13
CA SER A 556 -34.85 -4.60 22.92
C SER A 556 -34.23 -3.68 21.86
N ASN A 557 -34.87 -2.54 21.58
CA ASN A 557 -34.29 -1.48 20.75
C ASN A 557 -33.56 -0.41 21.56
N ASP A 558 -33.41 -0.59 22.86
CA ASP A 558 -32.76 0.37 23.73
C ASP A 558 -31.28 0.46 23.38
N LEU A 559 -30.79 1.70 23.27
CA LEU A 559 -29.39 2.02 23.02
C LEU A 559 -28.80 2.69 24.26
N VAL A 560 -27.48 2.56 24.43
CA VAL A 560 -26.75 3.26 25.47
C VAL A 560 -26.76 4.76 25.18
N ALA A 561 -27.32 5.52 26.12
CA ALA A 561 -27.50 6.96 26.04
C ALA A 561 -27.17 7.63 27.37
N SER A 562 -27.06 8.96 27.36
CA SER A 562 -26.93 9.79 28.58
C SER A 562 -27.79 11.04 28.44
N GLU A 563 -28.60 11.34 29.46
CA GLU A 563 -29.36 12.59 29.54
C GLU A 563 -28.59 13.62 30.36
N ASN A 564 -28.29 14.78 29.76
CA ASN A 564 -27.67 15.93 30.44
C ASN A 564 -26.37 15.60 31.21
N GLY A 565 -25.57 14.63 30.73
CA GLY A 565 -24.34 14.20 31.42
C GLY A 565 -24.60 13.37 32.68
N GLY A 566 -25.83 12.88 32.86
CA GLY A 566 -26.20 11.89 33.87
C GLY A 566 -25.61 10.50 33.58
N PRO A 567 -25.96 9.50 34.40
CA PRO A 567 -25.45 8.15 34.22
C PRO A 567 -25.86 7.56 32.87
N LEU A 568 -25.03 6.67 32.35
CA LEU A 568 -25.34 5.91 31.15
C LEU A 568 -26.53 4.99 31.42
N LYS A 569 -27.48 4.97 30.49
CA LYS A 569 -28.69 4.16 30.58
C LYS A 569 -29.05 3.55 29.23
N LEU A 570 -29.84 2.49 29.26
CA LEU A 570 -30.53 1.93 28.09
C LEU A 570 -31.81 2.73 27.84
N SER A 571 -32.00 3.21 26.61
CA SER A 571 -33.18 3.99 26.21
C SER A 571 -33.43 3.92 24.70
N ASP A 572 -34.70 3.89 24.29
CA ASP A 572 -35.17 4.03 22.91
C ASP A 572 -35.65 5.45 22.54
N TYR A 573 -35.67 6.37 23.52
CA TYR A 573 -36.17 7.75 23.36
C TYR A 573 -35.11 8.83 23.62
N THR A 574 -34.04 8.52 24.35
CA THR A 574 -32.85 9.39 24.47
C THR A 574 -31.93 9.16 23.27
N ALA A 575 -31.34 10.23 22.74
CA ALA A 575 -30.38 10.12 21.64
C ALA A 575 -29.19 9.20 22.01
N PRO A 576 -28.85 8.22 21.15
CA PRO A 576 -27.81 7.24 21.44
C PRO A 576 -26.42 7.87 21.40
N LEU A 577 -25.50 7.33 22.20
CA LEU A 577 -24.09 7.70 22.16
C LEU A 577 -23.33 6.88 21.12
N GLU A 578 -22.44 7.55 20.40
CA GLU A 578 -21.49 6.92 19.49
C GLU A 578 -20.10 6.87 20.13
N PHE A 579 -19.43 5.75 19.97
CA PHE A 579 -18.15 5.47 20.61
C PHE A 579 -17.08 5.06 19.60
N VAL A 580 -15.87 5.58 19.80
CA VAL A 580 -14.64 5.00 19.25
C VAL A 580 -13.94 4.26 20.38
N PHE A 581 -13.56 3.01 20.14
CA PHE A 581 -12.89 2.17 21.13
C PHE A 581 -11.38 2.23 20.95
N ASN A 582 -10.70 3.10 21.70
CA ASN A 582 -9.26 3.32 21.58
C ASN A 582 -8.49 2.24 22.33
N THR A 583 -7.58 1.56 21.63
CA THR A 583 -6.77 0.47 22.18
C THR A 583 -5.74 1.01 23.17
N ALA A 584 -5.59 0.36 24.32
CA ALA A 584 -4.58 0.65 25.32
C ALA A 584 -3.16 0.40 24.78
N THR A 585 -2.15 1.00 25.42
CA THR A 585 -0.74 0.77 25.08
C THR A 585 -0.28 -0.67 25.30
N THR A 586 -1.05 -1.48 26.04
CA THR A 586 -0.81 -2.89 26.31
C THR A 586 -1.57 -3.84 25.37
N GLY A 587 -2.46 -3.33 24.52
CA GLY A 587 -3.33 -4.14 23.67
C GLY A 587 -4.51 -4.77 24.43
N GLY A 588 -5.53 -5.23 23.70
CA GLY A 588 -6.67 -6.01 24.22
C GLY A 588 -7.58 -5.31 25.24
N LYS A 589 -7.37 -4.02 25.51
CA LYS A 589 -8.17 -3.22 26.45
C LYS A 589 -8.49 -1.89 25.81
N TYR A 590 -9.67 -1.35 26.09
CA TYR A 590 -10.20 -0.25 25.30
C TYR A 590 -10.75 0.87 26.17
N GLN A 591 -10.41 2.10 25.80
CA GLN A 591 -11.10 3.29 26.28
C GLN A 591 -12.30 3.52 25.37
N MET A 592 -13.47 3.76 25.94
CA MET A 592 -14.68 4.04 25.16
C MET A 592 -14.85 5.56 25.06
N ALA A 593 -14.43 6.14 23.95
CA ALA A 593 -14.41 7.58 23.72
C ALA A 593 -15.66 8.03 22.96
N THR A 594 -16.30 9.11 23.38
CA THR A 594 -17.45 9.73 22.71
C THR A 594 -17.27 11.24 22.59
N ARG A 595 -17.96 11.87 21.65
CA ARG A 595 -17.93 13.33 21.44
C ARG A 595 -19.14 13.97 22.14
N VAL A 596 -18.88 14.91 23.04
CA VAL A 596 -19.91 15.76 23.68
C VAL A 596 -19.63 17.21 23.30
N GLY A 597 -20.34 17.70 22.29
CA GLY A 597 -20.00 18.97 21.64
C GLY A 597 -18.61 18.89 20.99
N ALA A 598 -17.70 19.81 21.34
CA ALA A 598 -16.34 19.84 20.80
C ALA A 598 -15.33 18.97 21.57
N THR A 599 -15.69 18.45 22.75
CA THR A 599 -14.76 17.72 23.61
C THR A 599 -14.96 16.21 23.48
N THR A 600 -13.86 15.47 23.61
CA THR A 600 -13.89 14.01 23.76
C THR A 600 -14.03 13.69 25.24
N GLN A 601 -15.00 12.85 25.58
CA GLN A 601 -15.19 12.27 26.91
C GLN A 601 -15.11 10.75 26.82
N TYR A 602 -14.93 10.10 27.97
CA TYR A 602 -14.76 8.66 28.08
C TYR A 602 -15.79 8.08 29.05
N VAL A 603 -16.17 6.83 28.81
CA VAL A 603 -16.94 6.05 29.78
C VAL A 603 -16.07 5.82 31.02
N PHE A 604 -16.61 6.17 32.18
CA PHE A 604 -15.92 6.11 33.47
C PHE A 604 -16.88 5.61 34.55
N MET A 605 -16.39 4.83 35.49
CA MET A 605 -17.17 4.38 36.64
C MET A 605 -17.09 5.42 37.77
N ASN A 606 -18.24 5.95 38.17
CA ASN A 606 -18.30 6.76 39.37
C ASN A 606 -18.12 5.88 40.61
N VAL A 607 -17.00 6.03 41.33
CA VAL A 607 -16.65 5.19 42.48
C VAL A 607 -17.63 5.29 43.66
N ASN A 608 -18.44 6.34 43.75
CA ASN A 608 -19.40 6.52 44.85
C ASN A 608 -20.74 5.82 44.58
N THR A 609 -21.17 5.78 43.32
CA THR A 609 -22.48 5.23 42.93
C THR A 609 -22.38 3.94 42.12
N ALA A 610 -21.18 3.57 41.68
CA ALA A 610 -20.89 2.51 40.72
C ALA A 610 -21.49 2.70 39.31
N ASN A 611 -22.23 3.79 39.07
CA ASN A 611 -22.81 4.08 37.76
C ASN A 611 -21.72 4.38 36.74
N LEU A 612 -21.91 3.92 35.51
CA LEU A 612 -21.13 4.41 34.38
C LEU A 612 -21.60 5.83 34.01
N ILE A 613 -20.65 6.73 33.80
CA ILE A 613 -20.84 8.15 33.47
C ILE A 613 -19.87 8.54 32.35
N LEU A 614 -20.04 9.73 31.79
CA LEU A 614 -19.04 10.34 30.91
C LEU A 614 -18.09 11.24 31.73
N SER A 615 -16.79 11.16 31.44
CA SER A 615 -15.74 11.91 32.16
C SER A 615 -14.55 12.24 31.24
N ASP A 616 -13.72 13.20 31.63
CA ASP A 616 -12.39 13.43 31.05
C ASP A 616 -11.35 12.39 31.51
N LYS A 617 -11.67 11.66 32.58
CA LYS A 617 -10.88 10.52 33.08
C LYS A 617 -11.20 9.26 32.31
N VAL A 618 -10.23 8.37 32.26
CA VAL A 618 -10.29 7.15 31.47
C VAL A 618 -10.38 5.93 32.38
N ASN A 619 -11.36 5.07 32.09
CA ASN A 619 -11.31 3.66 32.44
C ASN A 619 -11.03 2.82 31.20
N TYR A 620 -10.51 1.61 31.40
CA TYR A 620 -10.31 0.63 30.35
C TYR A 620 -11.30 -0.52 30.52
N PHE A 621 -11.86 -0.96 29.41
CA PHE A 621 -12.80 -2.06 29.35
C PHE A 621 -12.25 -3.18 28.47
N ASP A 622 -12.58 -4.40 28.83
CA ASP A 622 -12.52 -5.55 27.93
C ASP A 622 -13.96 -5.87 27.46
N PHE A 623 -14.07 -6.24 26.18
CA PHE A 623 -15.34 -6.63 25.57
C PHE A 623 -15.40 -8.14 25.57
N VAL A 624 -15.97 -8.70 26.64
CA VAL A 624 -16.06 -10.15 26.78
C VAL A 624 -17.22 -10.65 25.92
N ALA A 625 -16.89 -11.41 24.88
CA ALA A 625 -17.88 -12.00 23.99
C ALA A 625 -18.75 -13.01 24.73
N VAL A 626 -20.05 -12.93 24.51
CA VAL A 626 -21.06 -13.89 24.98
C VAL A 626 -21.87 -14.37 23.78
N GLU A 627 -22.11 -15.67 23.69
CA GLU A 627 -22.90 -16.26 22.61
C GLU A 627 -24.33 -15.71 22.65
N ALA A 628 -24.62 -14.80 21.72
CA ALA A 628 -25.87 -14.08 21.69
C ALA A 628 -26.32 -13.75 20.26
N PRO A 629 -26.38 -14.76 19.38
CA PRO A 629 -26.71 -14.54 17.98
C PRO A 629 -28.12 -13.96 17.85
N GLU A 630 -28.30 -13.03 16.91
CA GLU A 630 -29.64 -12.48 16.61
C GLU A 630 -30.56 -13.54 16.03
N TYR A 631 -29.98 -14.43 15.23
CA TYR A 631 -30.68 -15.51 14.56
C TYR A 631 -30.05 -16.84 14.94
N ALA A 632 -30.88 -17.83 15.26
CA ALA A 632 -30.41 -19.15 15.62
C ALA A 632 -30.11 -20.02 14.39
N SER A 633 -29.15 -20.93 14.57
CA SER A 633 -28.88 -22.01 13.62
C SER A 633 -29.73 -23.24 13.94
N ILE A 634 -30.38 -23.81 12.94
CA ILE A 634 -31.30 -24.95 13.07
C ILE A 634 -30.85 -26.07 12.14
N ASP A 635 -30.60 -27.26 12.69
CA ASP A 635 -30.15 -28.41 11.89
C ASP A 635 -31.15 -28.83 10.81
N ASN A 636 -30.62 -29.18 9.64
CA ASN A 636 -31.38 -29.74 8.51
C ASN A 636 -32.09 -31.04 8.91
N SER A 637 -33.39 -30.96 9.18
CA SER A 637 -34.16 -32.07 9.71
C SER A 637 -35.66 -31.78 9.75
N HIS A 638 -36.44 -32.82 10.05
CA HIS A 638 -37.86 -32.67 10.35
C HIS A 638 -38.07 -32.01 11.73
N LYS A 639 -38.79 -30.89 11.74
CA LYS A 639 -39.13 -30.09 12.92
C LYS A 639 -40.64 -29.88 13.04
N ARG A 640 -41.10 -29.74 14.28
CA ARG A 640 -42.43 -29.22 14.61
C ARG A 640 -42.29 -27.83 15.20
N PHE A 641 -43.23 -26.95 14.85
CA PHE A 641 -43.24 -25.57 15.27
C PHE A 641 -44.46 -25.33 16.15
N GLY A 642 -44.24 -25.22 17.46
CA GLY A 642 -45.28 -25.04 18.46
C GLY A 642 -45.51 -23.57 18.80
N THR A 643 -46.77 -23.15 18.93
CA THR A 643 -47.13 -21.82 19.46
C THR A 643 -48.49 -21.89 20.15
N ASN A 644 -48.61 -21.32 21.35
CA ASN A 644 -49.85 -21.33 22.15
C ASN A 644 -50.54 -22.71 22.26
N GLY A 645 -49.73 -23.77 22.44
CA GLY A 645 -50.23 -25.14 22.60
C GLY A 645 -50.75 -25.81 21.31
N LYS A 646 -50.49 -25.24 20.13
CA LYS A 646 -50.83 -25.77 18.81
C LYS A 646 -49.58 -25.83 17.92
N PHE A 647 -49.67 -26.52 16.78
CA PHE A 647 -48.55 -26.72 15.87
C PHE A 647 -48.84 -26.18 14.47
N LEU A 648 -47.83 -25.56 13.85
CA LEU A 648 -47.87 -25.10 12.45
C LEU A 648 -48.04 -26.28 11.50
N THR A 649 -48.96 -26.14 10.54
CA THR A 649 -49.21 -27.14 9.50
C THR A 649 -49.72 -26.49 8.21
N MET A 650 -49.63 -27.22 7.11
CA MET A 650 -50.27 -26.87 5.85
C MET A 650 -51.68 -27.46 5.81
N ASN A 651 -52.68 -26.65 5.49
CA ASN A 651 -54.01 -27.15 5.19
C ASN A 651 -53.99 -27.86 3.81
N PRO A 652 -54.22 -29.20 3.74
CA PRO A 652 -54.12 -29.97 2.49
C PRO A 652 -55.14 -29.60 1.40
N LEU A 653 -56.17 -28.81 1.71
CA LEU A 653 -57.23 -28.45 0.75
C LEU A 653 -56.96 -27.13 0.04
N ASN A 654 -56.38 -26.16 0.75
CA ASN A 654 -56.19 -24.80 0.25
C ASN A 654 -54.74 -24.30 0.37
N PHE A 655 -53.85 -25.12 0.91
CA PHE A 655 -52.42 -24.86 1.09
C PHE A 655 -52.09 -23.66 1.99
N PHE A 656 -53.05 -23.10 2.72
CA PHE A 656 -52.77 -22.06 3.70
C PHE A 656 -52.09 -22.64 4.93
N ALA A 657 -51.23 -21.84 5.55
CA ALA A 657 -50.61 -22.20 6.82
C ALA A 657 -51.61 -21.94 7.97
N GLU A 658 -51.74 -22.92 8.86
CA GLU A 658 -52.63 -22.89 10.02
C GLU A 658 -51.89 -23.39 11.26
N VAL A 659 -52.41 -23.08 12.46
CA VAL A 659 -51.98 -23.76 13.69
C VAL A 659 -53.10 -24.64 14.24
N LYS A 660 -52.80 -25.93 14.41
CA LYS A 660 -53.78 -26.98 14.73
C LYS A 660 -53.23 -27.97 15.75
N ASN A 661 -54.11 -28.80 16.29
CA ASN A 661 -53.75 -29.94 17.14
C ASN A 661 -53.81 -31.24 16.34
N GLU A 662 -53.01 -32.22 16.75
CA GLU A 662 -53.18 -33.61 16.30
C GLU A 662 -54.59 -34.11 16.62
N GLY A 663 -55.17 -34.88 15.69
CA GLY A 663 -56.54 -35.39 15.78
C GLY A 663 -57.63 -34.34 15.55
N GLN A 664 -57.28 -33.07 15.28
CA GLN A 664 -58.29 -32.06 14.95
C GLN A 664 -58.86 -32.31 13.55
N ASP A 665 -60.19 -32.23 13.42
CA ASP A 665 -60.89 -32.47 12.15
C ASP A 665 -60.49 -31.47 11.06
N ILE A 666 -60.33 -32.01 9.84
CA ILE A 666 -60.28 -31.29 8.58
C ILE A 666 -61.29 -31.92 7.61
N LEU A 667 -61.73 -31.22 6.55
CA LEU A 667 -62.80 -31.73 5.69
C LEU A 667 -62.43 -33.12 5.12
N LYS A 668 -63.15 -34.15 5.58
CA LYS A 668 -63.02 -35.57 5.23
C LYS A 668 -61.76 -36.29 5.77
N SER A 669 -61.05 -35.75 6.77
CA SER A 669 -59.94 -36.42 7.46
C SER A 669 -59.59 -35.74 8.81
N THR A 670 -58.50 -36.15 9.46
CA THR A 670 -57.95 -35.53 10.68
C THR A 670 -56.49 -35.12 10.44
N TYR A 671 -56.03 -34.10 11.17
CA TYR A 671 -54.60 -33.76 11.17
C TYR A 671 -53.82 -34.82 11.97
N GLU A 672 -53.00 -35.62 11.30
CA GLU A 672 -52.14 -36.65 11.87
C GLU A 672 -50.76 -36.10 12.22
N THR A 673 -49.95 -36.88 12.95
CA THR A 673 -48.58 -36.48 13.35
C THR A 673 -47.72 -36.02 12.17
N ASP A 674 -47.82 -36.71 11.03
CA ASP A 674 -47.06 -36.38 9.82
C ASP A 674 -47.37 -34.96 9.33
N ASN A 675 -48.62 -34.46 9.47
CA ASN A 675 -49.01 -33.11 9.03
C ASN A 675 -48.22 -31.99 9.70
N PHE A 676 -47.62 -32.25 10.86
CA PHE A 676 -46.85 -31.28 11.63
C PHE A 676 -45.33 -31.44 11.45
N SER A 677 -44.88 -32.47 10.71
CA SER A 677 -43.47 -32.74 10.44
C SER A 677 -42.96 -31.92 9.26
N LEU A 678 -42.51 -30.70 9.53
CA LEU A 678 -41.99 -29.78 8.51
C LEU A 678 -40.48 -29.95 8.36
N TRP A 679 -40.01 -30.13 7.13
CA TRP A 679 -38.57 -30.19 6.86
C TRP A 679 -37.99 -28.77 6.81
N VAL A 680 -37.04 -28.51 7.72
CA VAL A 680 -36.25 -27.28 7.77
C VAL A 680 -34.93 -27.53 7.06
N GLN A 681 -34.60 -26.67 6.10
CA GLN A 681 -33.37 -26.76 5.33
C GLN A 681 -32.71 -25.39 5.28
N GLU A 682 -31.48 -25.29 5.76
CA GLU A 682 -30.64 -24.12 5.56
C GLU A 682 -30.49 -23.87 4.06
N ALA A 683 -30.70 -22.63 3.66
CA ALA A 683 -30.54 -22.19 2.29
C ALA A 683 -29.07 -21.84 2.05
N ASP A 684 -28.57 -22.12 0.85
CA ASP A 684 -27.21 -21.74 0.41
C ASP A 684 -27.01 -20.21 0.32
N THR A 685 -28.03 -19.42 0.68
CA THR A 685 -27.98 -17.96 0.68
C THR A 685 -27.30 -17.45 1.93
N VAL A 686 -26.11 -16.87 1.78
CA VAL A 686 -25.29 -16.41 2.91
C VAL A 686 -25.60 -14.95 3.26
N ILE A 687 -26.03 -14.73 4.49
CA ILE A 687 -26.01 -13.43 5.17
C ILE A 687 -25.29 -13.65 6.51
N ALA A 688 -24.20 -12.90 6.76
CA ALA A 688 -23.38 -13.09 7.96
C ALA A 688 -24.24 -12.99 9.24
N GLY A 689 -24.15 -14.03 10.09
CA GLY A 689 -24.93 -14.25 11.32
C GLY A 689 -26.46 -14.17 11.18
N LYS A 690 -26.98 -14.32 9.97
CA LYS A 690 -28.41 -14.52 9.70
C LYS A 690 -28.62 -15.73 8.78
N PRO A 691 -28.59 -16.95 9.34
CA PRO A 691 -28.89 -18.15 8.57
C PRO A 691 -30.34 -18.09 8.05
N LEU A 692 -30.52 -18.42 6.77
CA LEU A 692 -31.83 -18.44 6.11
C LEU A 692 -32.25 -19.87 5.83
N TYR A 693 -33.55 -20.13 5.86
CA TYR A 693 -34.09 -21.48 5.76
C TYR A 693 -35.30 -21.54 4.83
N PHE A 694 -35.41 -22.67 4.14
CA PHE A 694 -36.65 -23.15 3.55
C PHE A 694 -37.36 -24.05 4.55
N ILE A 695 -38.65 -23.78 4.78
CA ILE A 695 -39.53 -24.62 5.61
C ILE A 695 -40.51 -25.30 4.67
N THR A 696 -40.54 -26.63 4.66
CA THR A 696 -41.20 -27.39 3.59
C THR A 696 -41.99 -28.59 4.09
N THR A 697 -42.92 -29.07 3.27
CA THR A 697 -43.69 -30.32 3.50
C THR A 697 -43.96 -31.04 2.17
N SER A 698 -44.07 -32.37 2.20
CA SER A 698 -44.38 -33.23 1.04
C SER A 698 -45.81 -33.79 1.06
N ILE A 699 -46.62 -33.40 2.04
CA ILE A 699 -47.93 -34.02 2.29
C ILE A 699 -48.98 -33.45 1.33
N TYR A 700 -49.45 -34.28 0.38
CA TYR A 700 -50.66 -34.01 -0.42
C TYR A 700 -51.33 -35.28 -0.97
N THR A 701 -52.62 -35.51 -0.66
CA THR A 701 -53.53 -36.36 -1.45
C THR A 701 -55.01 -36.02 -1.24
N PRO A 702 -55.80 -35.88 -2.32
CA PRO A 702 -56.87 -36.86 -2.53
C PRO A 702 -56.95 -37.45 -3.96
N GLU A 703 -57.06 -38.79 -3.97
CA GLU A 703 -57.49 -39.78 -4.99
C GLU A 703 -56.83 -39.93 -6.39
N THR A 704 -56.33 -41.16 -6.60
CA THR A 704 -56.14 -41.90 -7.85
C THR A 704 -55.51 -41.16 -9.03
N THR A 705 -54.19 -41.27 -9.17
CA THR A 705 -53.51 -41.73 -10.41
C THR A 705 -52.00 -41.76 -10.17
N THR A 706 -51.38 -42.82 -10.67
CA THR A 706 -49.95 -43.03 -10.92
C THR A 706 -49.04 -41.81 -10.73
N LYS A 707 -48.50 -41.60 -9.52
CA LYS A 707 -47.56 -40.50 -9.23
C LYS A 707 -46.13 -40.86 -9.64
N ALA A 708 -45.58 -40.05 -10.54
CA ALA A 708 -44.19 -39.64 -10.46
C ALA A 708 -44.10 -38.54 -9.37
N VAL A 709 -43.21 -38.72 -8.39
CA VAL A 709 -42.69 -37.74 -7.39
C VAL A 709 -43.74 -36.79 -6.77
N SER A 710 -44.08 -36.97 -5.49
CA SER A 710 -44.95 -36.02 -4.77
C SER A 710 -44.29 -34.62 -4.72
N PRO A 711 -45.01 -33.53 -5.09
CA PRO A 711 -44.42 -32.18 -5.10
C PRO A 711 -44.11 -31.71 -3.68
N ARG A 712 -42.90 -31.17 -3.48
CA ARG A 712 -42.50 -30.49 -2.23
C ARG A 712 -43.05 -29.07 -2.22
N TYR A 713 -43.74 -28.73 -1.14
CA TYR A 713 -44.31 -27.41 -0.90
C TYR A 713 -43.47 -26.62 0.10
N TYR A 714 -43.33 -25.32 -0.15
CA TYR A 714 -42.51 -24.41 0.63
C TYR A 714 -43.38 -23.35 1.27
N MET A 715 -43.15 -23.09 2.55
CA MET A 715 -43.79 -21.99 3.26
C MET A 715 -43.40 -20.66 2.60
N VAL A 716 -44.37 -19.79 2.35
CA VAL A 716 -44.18 -18.50 1.66
C VAL A 716 -45.07 -17.41 2.23
N SER A 717 -44.60 -16.16 2.19
CA SER A 717 -45.48 -14.99 2.26
C SER A 717 -46.36 -14.94 1.00
N LEU A 718 -47.68 -14.92 1.16
CA LEU A 718 -48.64 -14.80 0.04
C LEU A 718 -49.04 -13.34 -0.25
N ARG A 719 -48.27 -12.37 0.26
CA ARG A 719 -48.54 -10.95 0.05
C ARG A 719 -48.57 -10.56 -1.43
N ASP A 720 -47.66 -11.09 -2.24
CA ASP A 720 -47.60 -10.80 -3.69
C ASP A 720 -48.79 -11.40 -4.45
N SER A 721 -49.41 -12.45 -3.91
CA SER A 721 -50.67 -13.02 -4.42
C SER A 721 -51.90 -12.29 -3.89
N ASN A 722 -51.72 -11.25 -3.06
CA ASN A 722 -52.78 -10.48 -2.41
C ASN A 722 -53.76 -11.34 -1.59
N GLU A 723 -53.29 -12.47 -1.06
CA GLU A 723 -54.10 -13.35 -0.22
C GLU A 723 -54.20 -12.79 1.19
N THR A 724 -55.43 -12.53 1.64
CA THR A 724 -55.69 -11.82 2.89
C THR A 724 -56.64 -12.57 3.82
N PHE A 725 -56.58 -12.20 5.10
CA PHE A 725 -57.49 -12.63 6.14
C PHE A 725 -57.97 -11.40 6.90
N VAL A 726 -59.29 -11.23 7.02
CA VAL A 726 -59.89 -10.12 7.76
C VAL A 726 -60.42 -10.65 9.08
N SER A 727 -59.97 -10.04 10.18
CA SER A 727 -60.45 -10.35 11.53
C SER A 727 -60.47 -9.08 12.36
N ASN A 728 -61.55 -8.86 13.11
CA ASN A 728 -61.75 -7.67 13.94
C ASN A 728 -61.51 -6.33 13.21
N GLY A 729 -61.88 -6.25 11.93
CA GLY A 729 -61.71 -5.04 11.10
C GLY A 729 -60.28 -4.79 10.60
N ALA A 730 -59.31 -5.63 10.95
CA ALA A 730 -57.94 -5.56 10.44
C ALA A 730 -57.72 -6.58 9.31
N THR A 731 -56.95 -6.20 8.30
CA THR A 731 -56.58 -7.05 7.15
C THR A 731 -55.14 -7.52 7.32
N TYR A 732 -54.92 -8.83 7.24
CA TYR A 732 -53.61 -9.47 7.36
C TYR A 732 -53.29 -10.24 6.08
N TYR A 733 -52.04 -10.19 5.62
CA TYR A 733 -51.59 -11.04 4.52
C TYR A 733 -51.32 -12.46 5.01
N ARG A 734 -51.78 -13.47 4.27
CA ARG A 734 -51.65 -14.87 4.68
C ARG A 734 -50.24 -15.42 4.46
N VAL A 735 -49.87 -16.41 5.26
CA VAL A 735 -48.78 -17.34 4.97
C VAL A 735 -49.39 -18.61 4.42
N GLY A 736 -48.73 -19.22 3.44
CA GLY A 736 -49.18 -20.50 2.87
C GLY A 736 -48.01 -21.31 2.36
N PHE A 737 -48.33 -22.34 1.59
CA PHE A 737 -47.39 -23.27 1.04
C PHE A 737 -47.55 -23.35 -0.48
N SER A 738 -46.47 -23.14 -1.21
CA SER A 738 -46.45 -23.11 -2.68
C SER A 738 -45.48 -24.14 -3.25
N ASP A 739 -45.73 -24.59 -4.48
CA ASP A 739 -44.86 -25.55 -5.17
C ASP A 739 -43.51 -24.93 -5.60
N LYS A 740 -42.56 -25.81 -5.94
CA LYS A 740 -41.19 -25.43 -6.33
C LYS A 740 -41.13 -24.51 -7.57
N ALA A 741 -42.16 -24.46 -8.41
CA ALA A 741 -42.13 -23.75 -9.70
C ALA A 741 -41.93 -22.23 -9.57
N ASN A 742 -42.15 -21.67 -8.37
CA ASN A 742 -42.03 -20.23 -8.08
C ASN A 742 -40.87 -19.84 -7.16
N ILE A 743 -39.93 -20.76 -6.87
CA ILE A 743 -38.89 -20.56 -5.85
C ILE A 743 -37.54 -20.37 -6.53
N VAL A 744 -37.14 -19.12 -6.66
CA VAL A 744 -35.83 -18.73 -7.22
C VAL A 744 -34.80 -18.71 -6.08
N PRO A 745 -33.64 -19.35 -6.20
CA PRO A 745 -32.54 -19.19 -5.23
C PRO A 745 -31.94 -17.79 -5.36
N SER A 746 -32.62 -16.80 -4.77
CA SER A 746 -32.20 -15.41 -4.67
C SER A 746 -32.53 -14.85 -3.29
N LEU A 747 -31.81 -13.80 -2.88
CA LEU A 747 -32.03 -13.09 -1.61
C LEU A 747 -33.41 -12.44 -1.48
N ASP A 748 -34.12 -12.25 -2.61
CA ASP A 748 -35.47 -11.65 -2.68
C ASP A 748 -36.55 -12.72 -2.86
N ASN A 749 -36.45 -13.80 -2.08
CA ASN A 749 -37.36 -14.93 -2.13
C ASN A 749 -38.32 -14.91 -0.93
N ASN A 750 -39.63 -14.98 -1.20
CA ASN A 750 -40.68 -15.01 -0.19
C ASN A 750 -40.77 -16.34 0.57
N ALA A 751 -39.97 -17.35 0.22
CA ALA A 751 -39.84 -18.63 0.92
C ALA A 751 -38.67 -18.70 1.91
N LEU A 752 -37.83 -17.65 2.00
CA LEU A 752 -36.69 -17.62 2.90
C LEU A 752 -37.07 -17.04 4.26
N PHE A 753 -36.84 -17.81 5.32
CA PHE A 753 -37.12 -17.41 6.70
C PHE A 753 -35.86 -17.48 7.57
N ALA A 754 -35.75 -16.58 8.53
CA ALA A 754 -34.73 -16.61 9.58
C ALA A 754 -35.38 -16.84 10.95
N PHE A 755 -34.66 -17.49 11.86
CA PHE A 755 -35.12 -17.80 13.22
C PHE A 755 -34.60 -16.79 14.22
N LYS A 756 -35.31 -15.67 14.42
CA LYS A 756 -34.89 -14.60 15.33
C LYS A 756 -35.11 -15.00 16.78
N THR A 757 -34.09 -14.88 17.62
CA THR A 757 -34.16 -15.28 19.04
C THR A 757 -34.99 -14.31 19.88
N THR A 758 -35.66 -14.82 20.91
CA THR A 758 -36.52 -14.05 21.83
C THR A 758 -36.06 -14.20 23.29
N GLN A 759 -36.42 -13.23 24.13
CA GLN A 759 -36.03 -13.19 25.55
C GLN A 759 -36.58 -14.39 26.36
N ASP A 760 -37.84 -14.77 26.12
CA ASP A 760 -38.53 -15.84 26.87
C ASP A 760 -38.26 -17.25 26.31
N GLY A 761 -37.37 -17.36 25.32
CA GLY A 761 -37.15 -18.58 24.54
C GLY A 761 -38.11 -18.73 23.35
N GLY A 762 -37.71 -19.56 22.38
CA GLY A 762 -38.38 -19.71 21.09
C GLY A 762 -37.84 -18.76 20.01
N TYR A 763 -38.53 -18.73 18.87
CA TYR A 763 -38.07 -18.02 17.68
C TYR A 763 -39.21 -17.29 16.96
N LEU A 764 -38.98 -16.03 16.56
CA LEU A 764 -39.81 -15.38 15.55
C LEU A 764 -39.35 -15.84 14.17
N LEU A 765 -40.28 -16.29 13.34
CA LEU A 765 -39.98 -16.60 11.94
C LEU A 765 -40.05 -15.30 11.13
N GLU A 766 -38.91 -14.80 10.69
CA GLU A 766 -38.79 -13.56 9.93
C GLU A 766 -38.60 -13.87 8.44
N ASN A 767 -39.49 -13.36 7.59
CA ASN A 767 -39.40 -13.53 6.15
C ASN A 767 -38.45 -12.50 5.52
N GLN A 768 -37.47 -12.97 4.74
CA GLN A 768 -36.42 -12.11 4.19
C GLN A 768 -36.95 -11.10 3.17
N LYS A 769 -37.88 -11.51 2.29
CA LYS A 769 -38.50 -10.59 1.31
C LYS A 769 -39.33 -9.51 1.99
N GLU A 770 -40.17 -9.91 2.95
CA GLU A 770 -41.00 -8.94 3.68
C GLU A 770 -40.16 -8.00 4.56
N LEU A 771 -39.01 -8.47 5.08
CA LEU A 771 -38.03 -7.61 5.77
C LEU A 771 -37.36 -6.60 4.84
N ASN A 772 -37.28 -6.85 3.54
CA ASN A 772 -36.69 -5.89 2.58
C ASN A 772 -37.74 -5.05 1.85
N ARG A 773 -39.03 -5.41 1.95
CA ARG A 773 -40.10 -4.71 1.25
C ARG A 773 -40.17 -3.23 1.62
N THR A 774 -40.28 -2.37 0.61
CA THR A 774 -40.63 -0.96 0.76
C THR A 774 -42.12 -0.83 1.02
N VAL A 775 -42.50 -0.13 2.09
CA VAL A 775 -43.90 0.14 2.46
C VAL A 775 -44.19 1.64 2.35
N ALA A 776 -45.46 2.00 2.16
CA ALA A 776 -45.86 3.40 2.10
C ALA A 776 -45.62 4.12 3.44
N ALA A 777 -45.40 5.44 3.39
CA ALA A 777 -45.22 6.24 4.60
C ALA A 777 -46.44 6.09 5.55
N GLY A 778 -46.20 5.65 6.78
CA GLY A 778 -47.24 5.39 7.78
C GLY A 778 -47.76 3.94 7.82
N GLU A 779 -47.37 3.07 6.88
CA GLU A 779 -47.69 1.65 6.93
C GLU A 779 -46.65 0.88 7.77
N LEU A 780 -47.11 -0.05 8.61
CA LEU A 780 -46.23 -0.90 9.39
C LEU A 780 -45.68 -2.04 8.52
N LYS A 781 -44.37 -2.24 8.60
CA LYS A 781 -43.71 -3.38 7.97
C LYS A 781 -44.06 -4.67 8.72
N THR A 782 -44.42 -5.72 7.99
CA THR A 782 -44.89 -7.00 8.58
C THR A 782 -43.99 -8.18 8.19
N PRO A 783 -42.73 -8.23 8.69
CA PRO A 783 -41.78 -9.27 8.26
C PRO A 783 -41.93 -10.58 9.03
N TYR A 784 -42.67 -10.63 10.14
CA TYR A 784 -42.72 -11.79 11.02
C TYR A 784 -43.96 -12.64 10.78
N VAL A 785 -43.87 -13.94 11.06
CA VAL A 785 -45.05 -14.83 11.11
C VAL A 785 -45.83 -14.60 12.40
N GLY A 786 -47.13 -14.36 12.28
CA GLY A 786 -48.09 -14.22 13.36
C GLY A 786 -49.27 -15.20 13.22
N VAL A 787 -50.13 -15.24 14.24
CA VAL A 787 -51.33 -16.10 14.26
C VAL A 787 -52.54 -15.29 14.69
N VAL A 788 -53.63 -15.34 13.90
CA VAL A 788 -54.92 -14.73 14.22
C VAL A 788 -56.03 -15.75 14.00
N ASN A 789 -56.78 -16.11 15.05
CA ASN A 789 -57.85 -17.12 14.98
C ASN A 789 -57.42 -18.46 14.34
N ASN A 790 -56.22 -18.94 14.67
CA ASN A 790 -55.56 -20.14 14.10
C ASN A 790 -55.10 -20.02 12.64
N VAL A 791 -55.30 -18.86 11.99
CA VAL A 791 -54.76 -18.56 10.66
C VAL A 791 -53.38 -17.96 10.81
N VAL A 792 -52.42 -18.46 10.03
CA VAL A 792 -51.04 -17.95 10.04
C VAL A 792 -50.92 -16.82 9.02
N VAL A 793 -50.35 -15.71 9.46
CA VAL A 793 -50.31 -14.44 8.72
C VAL A 793 -48.95 -13.75 8.84
N MET A 794 -48.66 -12.79 7.97
CA MET A 794 -47.56 -11.85 8.14
C MET A 794 -47.96 -10.74 9.13
N SER A 795 -47.05 -10.37 10.03
CA SER A 795 -47.27 -9.45 11.16
C SER A 795 -46.02 -8.59 11.44
N ASN A 796 -46.21 -7.43 12.08
CA ASN A 796 -45.13 -6.52 12.47
C ASN A 796 -44.46 -6.90 13.80
N VAL A 797 -45.14 -7.70 14.63
CA VAL A 797 -44.62 -8.20 15.92
C VAL A 797 -44.37 -9.71 15.90
N GLY A 798 -45.14 -10.46 15.12
CA GLY A 798 -45.06 -11.92 15.05
C GLY A 798 -45.52 -12.63 16.33
N VAL A 799 -45.34 -13.95 16.37
CA VAL A 799 -45.50 -14.79 17.56
C VAL A 799 -44.29 -15.72 17.71
N PRO A 800 -43.82 -16.01 18.93
CA PRO A 800 -42.73 -16.94 19.13
C PRO A 800 -43.19 -18.38 18.86
N PHE A 801 -42.33 -19.15 18.18
CA PHE A 801 -42.47 -20.58 17.98
C PHE A 801 -41.42 -21.35 18.77
N THR A 802 -41.83 -22.40 19.48
CA THR A 802 -40.91 -23.44 19.97
C THR A 802 -40.61 -24.41 18.82
N ILE A 803 -39.38 -24.89 18.74
CA ILE A 803 -38.95 -25.85 17.71
C ILE A 803 -38.55 -27.14 18.41
N GLU A 804 -39.11 -28.25 17.96
CA GLU A 804 -38.79 -29.60 18.44
C GLU A 804 -38.55 -30.55 17.27
N ASN A 805 -37.82 -31.63 17.51
CA ASN A 805 -37.61 -32.67 16.49
C ASN A 805 -38.92 -33.41 16.20
N ALA A 806 -39.23 -33.58 14.93
CA ALA A 806 -40.39 -34.35 14.49
C ALA A 806 -39.97 -35.74 13.99
N PRO A 807 -40.83 -36.76 14.11
CA PRO A 807 -40.59 -38.03 13.43
C PRO A 807 -40.61 -37.84 11.91
N THR A 808 -39.79 -38.63 11.20
CA THR A 808 -39.88 -38.74 9.74
C THR A 808 -41.25 -39.30 9.36
N PRO A 809 -42.00 -38.67 8.43
CA PRO A 809 -43.31 -39.16 8.01
C PRO A 809 -43.27 -40.62 7.53
N VAL A 810 -44.30 -41.42 7.85
CA VAL A 810 -44.33 -42.88 7.60
C VAL A 810 -44.97 -43.28 6.26
N SER A 811 -45.33 -42.32 5.41
CA SER A 811 -45.99 -42.53 4.11
C SER A 811 -45.00 -42.50 2.93
N ASN A 812 -44.64 -43.69 2.41
CA ASN A 812 -44.22 -44.07 1.04
C ASN A 812 -43.41 -43.15 0.10
N GLU A 813 -42.81 -42.05 0.51
CA GLU A 813 -41.74 -41.40 -0.26
C GLU A 813 -40.66 -40.92 0.70
N GLN A 814 -39.54 -41.64 0.72
CA GLN A 814 -38.28 -41.17 1.26
C GLN A 814 -38.00 -39.81 0.59
N LEU A 815 -37.79 -38.77 1.39
CA LEU A 815 -37.30 -37.49 0.86
C LEU A 815 -35.96 -37.78 0.21
N GLU A 816 -35.91 -37.82 -1.13
CA GLU A 816 -34.65 -37.68 -1.84
C GLU A 816 -34.09 -36.32 -1.39
N GLU A 817 -32.88 -36.38 -0.84
CA GLU A 817 -32.04 -35.24 -0.58
C GLU A 817 -32.13 -34.33 -1.81
N VAL A 818 -32.40 -33.03 -1.63
CA VAL A 818 -32.34 -32.09 -2.76
C VAL A 818 -30.98 -32.31 -3.38
N ALA A 819 -30.93 -32.72 -4.65
CA ALA A 819 -29.68 -33.06 -5.32
C ALA A 819 -28.65 -31.98 -4.96
N SER A 820 -27.62 -32.41 -4.25
CA SER A 820 -26.53 -31.60 -3.70
C SER A 820 -25.86 -30.73 -4.75
N PHE A 821 -26.06 -31.05 -6.03
CA PHE A 821 -25.66 -30.27 -7.19
C PHE A 821 -26.68 -30.37 -8.34
N THR A 822 -26.81 -29.32 -9.15
CA THR A 822 -27.64 -29.32 -10.37
C THR A 822 -26.77 -29.06 -11.59
N VAL A 823 -27.00 -29.78 -12.69
CA VAL A 823 -26.25 -29.61 -13.93
C VAL A 823 -27.13 -29.03 -15.04
N ILE A 824 -26.71 -27.90 -15.62
CA ILE A 824 -27.39 -27.22 -16.72
C ILE A 824 -26.49 -27.28 -17.96
N ALA A 825 -27.01 -27.82 -19.07
CA ALA A 825 -26.31 -27.77 -20.35
C ALA A 825 -26.51 -26.42 -21.04
N GLY A 826 -25.40 -25.76 -21.36
CA GLY A 826 -25.33 -24.53 -22.16
C GLY A 826 -24.92 -24.80 -23.61
N GLU A 827 -24.63 -23.72 -24.34
CA GLU A 827 -24.04 -23.79 -25.68
C GLU A 827 -22.51 -23.97 -25.53
N ALA A 828 -22.00 -25.14 -25.90
CA ALA A 828 -20.60 -25.57 -25.68
C ALA A 828 -20.10 -25.51 -24.22
N SER A 829 -21.00 -25.58 -23.23
CA SER A 829 -20.64 -25.56 -21.80
C SER A 829 -21.62 -26.35 -20.94
N VAL A 830 -21.18 -26.64 -19.71
CA VAL A 830 -21.99 -27.17 -18.63
C VAL A 830 -21.85 -26.24 -17.44
N THR A 831 -22.96 -25.80 -16.87
CA THR A 831 -23.00 -25.11 -15.59
C THR A 831 -23.34 -26.11 -14.50
N VAL A 832 -22.49 -26.19 -13.48
CA VAL A 832 -22.69 -27.03 -12.30
C VAL A 832 -22.97 -26.12 -11.12
N LEU A 833 -24.17 -26.26 -10.57
CA LEU A 833 -24.64 -25.52 -9.40
C LEU A 833 -24.34 -26.31 -8.13
N ASN A 834 -24.00 -25.63 -7.04
CA ASN A 834 -23.76 -26.19 -5.70
C ASN A 834 -22.57 -27.18 -5.63
N ALA A 835 -21.46 -26.83 -6.28
CA ALA A 835 -20.24 -27.65 -6.30
C ALA A 835 -19.00 -26.95 -5.74
N ALA A 836 -19.10 -25.77 -5.10
CA ALA A 836 -17.92 -25.02 -4.64
C ALA A 836 -16.99 -25.88 -3.78
N GLY A 837 -15.68 -25.84 -4.10
CA GLY A 837 -14.66 -26.63 -3.42
C GLY A 837 -14.67 -28.13 -3.74
N LYS A 838 -15.69 -28.65 -4.43
CA LYS A 838 -15.76 -30.04 -4.91
C LYS A 838 -15.13 -30.18 -6.30
N THR A 839 -14.60 -31.36 -6.60
CA THR A 839 -14.06 -31.68 -7.92
C THR A 839 -15.20 -32.03 -8.89
N VAL A 840 -15.35 -31.23 -9.95
CA VAL A 840 -16.28 -31.48 -11.05
C VAL A 840 -15.53 -32.15 -12.19
N THR A 841 -16.05 -33.28 -12.68
CA THR A 841 -15.44 -34.05 -13.76
C THR A 841 -16.46 -34.31 -14.87
N LEU A 842 -16.10 -33.92 -16.09
CA LEU A 842 -16.84 -34.20 -17.32
C LEU A 842 -16.27 -35.45 -17.98
N SER A 843 -17.14 -36.37 -18.39
CA SER A 843 -16.77 -37.57 -19.12
C SER A 843 -17.66 -37.78 -20.35
N ASN A 844 -17.12 -38.41 -21.39
CA ASN A 844 -17.92 -38.84 -22.54
C ASN A 844 -18.74 -40.10 -22.22
N ILE A 845 -19.59 -40.54 -23.14
CA ILE A 845 -20.46 -41.72 -22.95
C ILE A 845 -19.66 -43.04 -22.80
N LEU A 846 -18.37 -43.04 -23.16
CA LEU A 846 -17.46 -44.18 -23.01
C LEU A 846 -16.70 -44.15 -21.66
N GLY A 847 -17.01 -43.20 -20.77
CA GLY A 847 -16.40 -43.07 -19.44
C GLY A 847 -15.02 -42.44 -19.45
N GLN A 848 -14.58 -41.83 -20.55
CA GLN A 848 -13.30 -41.11 -20.60
C GLN A 848 -13.50 -39.68 -20.11
N THR A 849 -12.68 -39.26 -19.14
CA THR A 849 -12.65 -37.88 -18.64
C THR A 849 -12.22 -36.92 -19.74
N THR A 850 -13.08 -35.95 -20.06
CA THR A 850 -12.83 -34.89 -21.05
C THR A 850 -12.35 -33.60 -20.40
N ALA A 851 -12.76 -33.34 -19.16
CA ALA A 851 -12.27 -32.21 -18.36
C ALA A 851 -12.49 -32.45 -16.86
N SER A 852 -11.63 -31.93 -16.00
CA SER A 852 -11.84 -31.93 -14.54
C SER A 852 -11.33 -30.63 -13.92
N ALA A 853 -12.05 -30.08 -12.95
CA ALA A 853 -11.67 -28.88 -12.22
C ALA A 853 -12.32 -28.82 -10.83
N ILE A 854 -11.65 -28.16 -9.89
CA ILE A 854 -12.25 -27.81 -8.61
C ILE A 854 -13.13 -26.58 -8.85
N ALA A 855 -14.41 -26.66 -8.50
CA ALA A 855 -15.32 -25.56 -8.69
C ALA A 855 -14.97 -24.41 -7.74
N SER A 856 -14.68 -23.24 -8.31
CA SER A 856 -14.33 -22.03 -7.56
C SER A 856 -15.53 -21.34 -6.90
N SER A 857 -16.75 -21.75 -7.25
CA SER A 857 -18.01 -21.18 -6.78
C SER A 857 -19.16 -22.17 -6.98
N ASP A 858 -20.30 -21.91 -6.34
CA ASP A 858 -21.53 -22.69 -6.49
C ASP A 858 -22.28 -22.44 -7.81
N ASN A 859 -21.70 -21.65 -8.70
CA ASN A 859 -22.16 -21.46 -10.08
C ASN A 859 -20.96 -21.62 -11.01
N PHE A 860 -20.49 -22.86 -11.11
CA PHE A 860 -19.26 -23.18 -11.82
C PHE A 860 -19.56 -23.56 -13.27
N VAL A 861 -19.00 -22.81 -14.21
CA VAL A 861 -19.17 -23.07 -15.65
C VAL A 861 -17.92 -23.76 -16.19
N MET A 862 -18.13 -24.86 -16.89
CA MET A 862 -17.06 -25.63 -17.50
C MET A 862 -17.29 -25.81 -19.01
N PRO A 863 -16.27 -25.58 -19.86
CA PRO A 863 -16.38 -25.88 -21.28
C PRO A 863 -16.67 -27.36 -21.51
N ALA A 864 -17.61 -27.66 -22.39
CA ALA A 864 -18.04 -29.03 -22.68
C ALA A 864 -18.27 -29.21 -24.19
N SER A 865 -17.86 -30.36 -24.71
CA SER A 865 -18.08 -30.69 -26.12
C SER A 865 -19.57 -30.94 -26.40
N LYS A 866 -20.03 -30.57 -27.59
CA LYS A 866 -21.41 -30.85 -28.05
C LYS A 866 -21.71 -32.35 -28.00
N GLY A 867 -22.88 -32.72 -27.50
CA GLY A 867 -23.30 -34.13 -27.34
C GLY A 867 -23.61 -34.51 -25.89
N ILE A 868 -23.72 -35.82 -25.62
CA ILE A 868 -24.01 -36.35 -24.29
C ILE A 868 -22.75 -36.28 -23.43
N VAL A 869 -22.83 -35.54 -22.33
CA VAL A 869 -21.77 -35.39 -21.34
C VAL A 869 -22.25 -35.94 -20.00
N VAL A 870 -21.41 -36.75 -19.35
CA VAL A 870 -21.63 -37.23 -17.99
C VAL A 870 -20.85 -36.33 -17.04
N VAL A 871 -21.52 -35.82 -16.01
CA VAL A 871 -20.97 -34.85 -15.06
C VAL A 871 -21.00 -35.47 -13.68
N SER A 872 -19.82 -35.71 -13.10
CA SER A 872 -19.65 -36.23 -11.74
C SER A 872 -19.07 -35.17 -10.84
N VAL A 873 -19.63 -35.01 -9.65
CA VAL A 873 -19.12 -34.15 -8.58
C VAL A 873 -18.64 -35.05 -7.45
N ASP A 874 -17.52 -34.70 -6.82
CA ASP A 874 -16.90 -35.51 -5.77
C ASP A 874 -17.88 -35.87 -4.64
N GLY A 875 -17.99 -37.17 -4.34
CA GLY A 875 -18.94 -37.72 -3.36
C GLY A 875 -20.39 -37.88 -3.83
N GLU A 876 -20.72 -37.53 -5.08
CA GLU A 876 -22.11 -37.44 -5.56
C GLU A 876 -22.40 -38.38 -6.76
N THR A 877 -23.69 -38.65 -7.03
CA THR A 877 -24.12 -39.45 -8.18
C THR A 877 -24.03 -38.66 -9.49
N ALA A 878 -23.38 -39.21 -10.52
CA ALA A 878 -23.16 -38.51 -11.78
C ALA A 878 -24.45 -38.24 -12.59
N GLN A 879 -24.58 -37.04 -13.18
CA GLN A 879 -25.72 -36.63 -14.01
C GLN A 879 -25.37 -36.65 -15.51
N LYS A 880 -26.33 -37.00 -16.37
CA LYS A 880 -26.17 -36.99 -17.84
C LYS A 880 -26.88 -35.76 -18.42
N VAL A 881 -26.17 -34.98 -19.24
CA VAL A 881 -26.73 -33.79 -19.90
C VAL A 881 -26.38 -33.75 -21.38
N VAL A 882 -27.20 -33.05 -22.16
CA VAL A 882 -27.02 -32.89 -23.62
C VAL A 882 -26.59 -31.45 -23.91
N VAL A 883 -25.31 -31.26 -24.22
CA VAL A 883 -24.71 -29.96 -24.56
C VAL A 883 -25.00 -29.62 -26.01
N LYS A 884 -25.53 -28.42 -26.25
CA LYS A 884 -26.00 -27.96 -27.57
C LYS A 884 -24.88 -27.39 -28.44
#